data_AF-A0A7W9SS19-F1
#
_entry.id   AF-A0A7W9SS19-F1
#
_cell.length_a   1.000
_cell.length_b   1.000
_cell.length_c   1.000
_cell.angle_alpha   90.00
_cell.angle_beta   90.00
_cell.angle_gamma   90.00
#
_symmetry.space_group_name_H-M   'P 1'
#
loop_
_entity.id
_entity.type
_entity.pdbx_description
1 polymer ?
#
loop_
_entity_poly.entity_id
_entity_poly.type
_entity_poly.pdbx_seq_one_letter_code
_entity_poly.pdbx_strand_id
1 'polypeptide(L)'
;MNRTLPLSALVFALTLASHAPTLAQPPAPKTATPAPTQPPASTQKILFSNKAQQGQVKKINAVATFTVEGPNGQKVTLEFKEQDRVNYNAVAANGEITYETHTDSVQQFLNGNKLPDDPNMGKDVDTYVIKPDGTLVSFKSSKTEKDDDHSDERLYVATSVGFSDKQVAPGEKWTREYKADANMGLVEGKGEYEFQALEEKNGILCARIGVTYTENSGKNPISTKGLIWIEPASGDDVASDIVVTNIPFGDGDVVTASFKSNRESGGPLPEDIVKKAQASLKAEQSAIKAQAPKVEAAKPKTIDEVVKDYEKLPGVVTLWRKREESGKDTIYAEVREDQLDKLLLLQATFSTGDAEHAISGDPIADFVFQLTKSPDDKLYLAVPNTNYQTQAGTPLEKSLKRSMPPLSFLQTFKIEAKQADRKSLLIDLSEFFKSDFLGIGFAFSGMPPIPGLMAGPTGGGMGLDREKTYVLSVKNFPENLVVTSQYHFVRGLSPMMTNTPTLGDPRSAPVQVTFNLSALPVGNGYIPRYYDTRIGFFTTDFQSLDRDDKLDLTKRFITRWDLRKKNPEAAVSEPVKPIVFWLDNAIPEDYRKPLASAILSWNPVLEKTGFKDAIQVKQMPDKPSEDEVKKGLVPTDTADMRFNVIRWVVSPNPADSYAVALARHNPLTGQILNASITVDAGMAQITKVEHKDIVSPEAAFARIAEYENHDDTKLAGQSKLRCEYGHAAQTNAYFGLLASSLLAEGKISQKDYVAQFLQDVVTHEFGHILGLRHNFVASTQYSLAQLSDPKVVPNGKPIAASVMDYNPVNIAALKVSGVPFWSLSPGVYDQWAIQYGYGTVPTATKPDDELPVLKQIARRSGEPGLIYNTDFEADSFDPTITRFDSTSNPLDYWERIMQTSQELLGKLESRVKPGESYVEFSRQVQLTLNMMAQGSAQASRYIGAQQVRRSFKGDAGQKPNLKPVEAAQQKRALDLLAKYILAPGALKLPQGYLEKMTVDLAPIESRPSEFFVGEVIANLQKSVVRRLLSSQTLMRVASNEYKTGDPSKALTQPLLFKTVADAVWSELATKQNVSYQRRHIQRQHVESLITLASSSATDDSRMLAAAHLRMLREKLKAAQAIPTLDEYTRLHYTDLSEKIQRQLDAKVNLGGGGGGGLGMLFGRPGK
;
A
#
# COMPACT_ATOMS: atom_id res chain seq x y z
N MET A 1 27.37 4.72 26.59
CA MET A 1 28.55 5.40 27.16
C MET A 1 28.03 6.42 28.14
N ASN A 2 28.40 6.35 29.43
CA ASN A 2 27.99 7.35 30.42
C ASN A 2 29.16 8.31 30.67
N ARG A 3 29.15 9.44 29.96
CA ARG A 3 29.82 10.68 30.36
C ARG A 3 28.86 11.82 30.08
N THR A 4 28.59 12.63 31.10
CA THR A 4 27.91 13.92 30.95
C THR A 4 28.83 14.86 30.17
N LEU A 5 28.34 15.44 29.08
CA LEU A 5 29.02 16.56 28.42
C LEU A 5 29.08 17.75 29.39
N PRO A 6 30.21 18.48 29.49
CA PRO A 6 30.27 19.71 30.27
C PRO A 6 29.35 20.77 29.63
N LEU A 7 28.51 21.42 30.45
CA LEU A 7 27.49 22.35 29.96
C LEU A 7 28.10 23.62 29.34
N SER A 8 29.26 24.04 29.85
CA SER A 8 30.05 25.18 29.37
C SER A 8 30.42 25.06 27.89
N ALA A 9 30.98 23.93 27.45
CA ALA A 9 31.31 23.69 26.05
C ALA A 9 30.08 23.69 25.12
N LEU A 10 28.87 23.51 25.68
CA LEU A 10 27.62 23.56 24.92
C LEU A 10 27.06 24.98 24.83
N VAL A 11 27.12 25.79 25.91
CA VAL A 11 26.75 27.21 25.89
C VAL A 11 27.70 28.03 25.02
N PHE A 12 28.97 27.64 24.98
CA PHE A 12 30.05 28.29 24.24
C PHE A 12 29.75 28.51 22.75
N ALA A 13 29.14 27.53 22.07
CA ALA A 13 28.90 27.56 20.63
C ALA A 13 27.88 28.61 20.16
N LEU A 14 27.07 29.17 21.08
CA LEU A 14 25.85 29.92 20.74
C LEU A 14 25.97 31.45 20.84
N THR A 15 27.10 31.98 21.28
CA THR A 15 27.31 33.44 21.31
C THR A 15 28.04 33.94 20.07
N LEU A 16 28.80 33.05 19.40
CA LEU A 16 29.65 33.37 18.25
C LEU A 16 28.91 33.38 16.90
N ALA A 17 27.79 32.66 16.76
CA ALA A 17 27.02 32.61 15.50
C ALA A 17 26.45 33.99 15.11
N SER A 18 26.23 34.86 16.09
CA SER A 18 25.92 36.28 15.95
C SER A 18 26.94 37.10 15.13
N HIS A 19 28.21 36.67 15.13
CA HIS A 19 29.36 37.32 14.47
C HIS A 19 30.12 36.34 13.54
N ALA A 20 29.46 35.24 13.19
CA ALA A 20 29.89 34.31 12.13
C ALA A 20 28.82 34.18 11.02
N PRO A 21 28.77 35.15 10.07
CA PRO A 21 27.99 35.15 8.84
C PRO A 21 27.55 33.80 8.25
N THR A 22 26.31 33.50 7.76
CA THR A 22 26.10 32.24 6.95
C THR A 22 24.79 31.84 6.19
N LEU A 23 24.95 30.93 5.21
CA LEU A 23 23.99 30.15 4.38
C LEU A 23 24.52 28.71 4.20
N ALA A 24 24.10 27.95 3.17
CA ALA A 24 24.43 26.54 3.01
C ALA A 24 24.65 26.07 1.57
N GLN A 25 25.59 25.13 1.42
CA GLN A 25 25.31 23.87 0.70
C GLN A 25 26.11 22.65 1.22
N PRO A 26 25.56 21.41 1.15
CA PRO A 26 26.30 20.17 1.39
C PRO A 26 27.32 19.84 0.27
N PRO A 27 28.26 18.90 0.51
CA PRO A 27 29.45 18.71 -0.35
C PRO A 27 29.22 17.80 -1.56
N ALA A 28 30.08 17.97 -2.58
CA ALA A 28 30.18 17.10 -3.76
C ALA A 28 31.49 16.28 -3.75
N PRO A 29 31.47 14.99 -4.14
CA PRO A 29 32.66 14.23 -4.52
C PRO A 29 33.30 14.75 -5.84
N LYS A 30 34.53 14.30 -6.12
CA LYS A 30 35.39 14.88 -7.18
C LYS A 30 35.11 14.28 -8.56
N THR A 31 34.99 15.12 -9.60
CA THR A 31 36.04 15.33 -10.63
C THR A 31 35.63 16.30 -11.75
N ALA A 32 36.62 16.88 -12.44
CA ALA A 32 36.53 17.55 -13.74
C ALA A 32 35.54 18.73 -13.93
N THR A 33 35.85 19.89 -13.32
CA THR A 33 35.21 21.17 -13.69
C THR A 33 35.81 21.74 -15.00
N PRO A 34 35.02 22.12 -16.01
CA PRO A 34 35.50 22.95 -17.11
C PRO A 34 35.78 24.39 -16.63
N ALA A 35 36.58 25.15 -17.38
CA ALA A 35 36.99 26.51 -16.97
C ALA A 35 35.79 27.47 -16.82
N PRO A 36 35.68 28.23 -15.71
CA PRO A 36 34.57 29.14 -15.49
C PRO A 36 34.70 30.39 -16.36
N THR A 37 33.71 30.65 -17.21
CA THR A 37 33.56 31.94 -17.89
C THR A 37 33.22 33.02 -16.87
N GLN A 38 34.08 34.02 -16.72
CA GLN A 38 33.84 35.15 -15.81
C GLN A 38 32.57 35.93 -16.20
N PRO A 39 31.76 36.41 -15.24
CA PRO A 39 30.83 37.50 -15.49
C PRO A 39 31.61 38.80 -15.78
N PRO A 40 31.06 39.75 -16.54
CA PRO A 40 31.72 41.02 -16.82
C PRO A 40 31.94 41.81 -15.54
N ALA A 41 33.20 42.21 -15.28
CA ALA A 41 33.56 42.97 -14.09
C ALA A 41 32.91 44.37 -14.08
N SER A 42 32.29 44.73 -12.96
CA SER A 42 31.99 46.13 -12.68
C SER A 42 33.29 46.86 -12.33
N THR A 43 33.48 48.06 -12.85
CA THR A 43 34.64 48.92 -12.52
C THR A 43 34.49 49.67 -11.20
N GLN A 44 33.38 49.48 -10.48
CA GLN A 44 33.08 50.15 -9.21
C GLN A 44 34.03 49.68 -8.09
N LYS A 45 35.02 50.53 -7.77
CA LYS A 45 36.01 50.31 -6.70
C LYS A 45 35.46 50.80 -5.35
N ILE A 46 35.51 49.93 -4.34
CA ILE A 46 34.90 50.14 -3.02
C ILE A 46 35.97 50.00 -1.93
N LEU A 47 36.09 50.98 -1.04
CA LEU A 47 36.79 50.82 0.23
C LEU A 47 35.77 50.34 1.27
N PHE A 48 35.88 49.08 1.67
CA PHE A 48 35.06 48.52 2.74
C PHE A 48 35.60 48.98 4.10
N SER A 49 34.70 49.40 4.98
CA SER A 49 34.99 49.62 6.40
C SER A 49 33.70 49.62 7.21
N ASN A 50 33.78 49.07 8.42
CA ASN A 50 32.74 49.15 9.44
C ASN A 50 32.54 50.61 9.86
N LYS A 51 31.32 51.11 9.73
CA LYS A 51 30.94 52.51 9.97
C LYS A 51 29.81 52.59 11.00
N ALA A 52 30.03 52.04 12.20
CA ALA A 52 29.01 52.09 13.24
C ALA A 52 28.70 53.51 13.72
N GLN A 53 27.50 53.68 14.25
CA GLN A 53 27.11 54.81 15.10
C GLN A 53 26.60 54.29 16.45
N GLN A 54 26.85 55.06 17.50
CA GLN A 54 26.42 54.73 18.85
C GLN A 54 24.89 54.63 18.94
N GLY A 55 24.40 53.63 19.67
CA GLY A 55 22.97 53.40 19.90
C GLY A 55 22.23 52.75 18.73
N GLN A 56 22.93 52.32 17.68
CA GLN A 56 22.33 51.47 16.63
C GLN A 56 22.24 50.02 17.09
N VAL A 57 21.32 49.26 16.48
CA VAL A 57 21.04 47.85 16.81
C VAL A 57 20.78 47.06 15.52
N LYS A 58 21.29 45.83 15.42
CA LYS A 58 20.86 44.85 14.40
C LYS A 58 20.29 43.58 15.04
N LYS A 59 19.38 42.90 14.34
CA LYS A 59 18.93 41.54 14.63
C LYS A 59 19.42 40.57 13.57
N ILE A 60 19.82 39.39 14.00
CA ILE A 60 20.37 38.31 13.18
C ILE A 60 19.64 37.01 13.53
N ASN A 61 19.38 36.16 12.54
CA ASN A 61 18.99 34.76 12.78
C ASN A 61 20.11 33.84 12.32
N ALA A 62 20.64 33.05 13.26
CA ALA A 62 21.79 32.18 13.09
C ALA A 62 21.41 30.69 13.21
N VAL A 63 22.21 29.78 12.67
CA VAL A 63 21.96 28.31 12.69
C VAL A 63 23.28 27.51 12.74
N ALA A 64 23.82 27.28 13.93
CA ALA A 64 24.91 26.32 14.18
C ALA A 64 24.69 24.97 13.47
N THR A 65 25.69 24.36 12.84
CA THR A 65 25.61 22.96 12.36
C THR A 65 26.95 22.25 12.50
N PHE A 66 27.15 21.61 13.64
CA PHE A 66 28.35 20.86 14.01
C PHE A 66 28.21 19.40 13.56
N THR A 67 29.26 18.84 12.94
CA THR A 67 29.30 17.42 12.55
C THR A 67 30.42 16.72 13.30
N VAL A 68 30.05 15.71 14.10
CA VAL A 68 30.97 14.83 14.83
C VAL A 68 30.93 13.46 14.17
N GLU A 69 32.10 12.91 13.83
CA GLU A 69 32.23 11.58 13.24
C GLU A 69 32.74 10.59 14.29
N GLY A 70 31.88 9.68 14.73
CA GLY A 70 32.21 8.67 15.73
C GLY A 70 33.15 7.59 15.17
N PRO A 71 33.84 6.83 16.03
CA PRO A 71 34.92 5.89 15.65
C PRO A 71 34.50 4.73 14.71
N ASN A 72 33.21 4.57 14.44
CA ASN A 72 32.65 3.60 13.49
C ASN A 72 32.17 4.24 12.16
N GLY A 73 32.55 5.48 11.87
CA GLY A 73 32.10 6.23 10.67
C GLY A 73 30.65 6.74 10.72
N GLN A 74 30.00 6.65 11.90
CA GLN A 74 28.68 7.24 12.11
C GLN A 74 28.82 8.75 12.34
N LYS A 75 28.13 9.55 11.51
CA LYS A 75 28.10 11.00 11.66
C LYS A 75 26.90 11.41 12.51
N VAL A 76 27.15 12.24 13.52
CA VAL A 76 26.15 12.89 14.37
C VAL A 76 26.17 14.38 14.03
N THR A 77 24.99 14.93 13.74
CA THR A 77 24.83 16.35 13.45
C THR A 77 24.09 17.01 14.60
N LEU A 78 24.74 17.98 15.24
CA LEU A 78 24.16 18.86 16.24
C LEU A 78 23.94 20.23 15.59
N GLU A 79 22.68 20.60 15.42
CA GLU A 79 22.26 21.86 14.81
C GLU A 79 21.64 22.76 15.88
N PHE A 80 22.06 24.02 15.92
CA PHE A 80 21.49 25.06 16.76
C PHE A 80 20.78 26.07 15.87
N LYS A 81 19.77 26.77 16.37
CA LYS A 81 19.16 27.93 15.72
C LYS A 81 19.03 29.04 16.74
N GLU A 82 19.63 30.18 16.47
CA GLU A 82 19.64 31.35 17.35
C GLU A 82 18.95 32.55 16.69
N GLN A 83 18.42 33.45 17.52
CA GLN A 83 18.13 34.83 17.12
C GLN A 83 18.92 35.74 18.05
N ASP A 84 19.76 36.60 17.49
CA ASP A 84 20.65 37.50 18.22
C ASP A 84 20.29 38.97 17.98
N ARG A 85 20.60 39.80 18.98
CA ARG A 85 20.57 41.26 18.91
C ARG A 85 21.97 41.80 19.18
N VAL A 86 22.51 42.59 18.26
CA VAL A 86 23.82 43.25 18.42
C VAL A 86 23.59 44.75 18.65
N ASN A 87 24.08 45.26 19.77
CA ASN A 87 23.96 46.67 20.18
C ASN A 87 25.31 47.40 19.96
N TYR A 88 25.35 48.44 19.13
CA TYR A 88 26.56 49.24 18.91
C TYR A 88 26.70 50.32 20.00
N ASN A 89 27.33 49.95 21.11
CA ASN A 89 27.31 50.70 22.37
C ASN A 89 28.22 51.93 22.39
N ALA A 90 29.32 51.96 21.64
CA ALA A 90 30.18 53.13 21.51
C ALA A 90 30.98 53.15 20.21
N VAL A 91 31.41 54.34 19.79
CA VAL A 91 32.42 54.53 18.74
C VAL A 91 33.41 55.58 19.24
N ALA A 92 34.66 55.20 19.41
CA ALA A 92 35.72 56.04 19.94
C ALA A 92 36.29 57.01 18.88
N ALA A 93 36.97 58.07 19.33
CA ALA A 93 37.49 59.12 18.44
C ALA A 93 38.61 58.65 17.47
N ASN A 94 39.20 57.49 17.72
CA ASN A 94 40.13 56.79 16.82
C ASN A 94 39.44 55.87 15.80
N GLY A 95 38.10 55.78 15.84
CA GLY A 95 37.28 54.91 14.99
C GLY A 95 37.03 53.50 15.55
N GLU A 96 37.54 53.15 16.72
CA GLU A 96 37.27 51.84 17.32
C GLU A 96 35.80 51.73 17.78
N ILE A 97 35.15 50.62 17.41
CA ILE A 97 33.72 50.36 17.61
C ILE A 97 33.58 49.36 18.74
N THR A 98 32.80 49.69 19.77
CA THR A 98 32.39 48.76 20.83
C THR A 98 30.96 48.31 20.59
N TYR A 99 30.71 47.00 20.57
CA TYR A 99 29.37 46.44 20.51
C TYR A 99 29.19 45.24 21.45
N GLU A 100 27.94 44.95 21.80
CA GLU A 100 27.54 43.78 22.59
C GLU A 100 26.61 42.88 21.79
N THR A 101 26.83 41.57 21.88
CA THR A 101 25.88 40.53 21.44
C THR A 101 24.95 40.17 22.58
N HIS A 102 23.67 40.02 22.29
CA HIS A 102 22.64 39.54 23.21
C HIS A 102 21.81 38.47 22.48
N THR A 103 21.89 37.20 22.88
CA THR A 103 21.05 36.15 22.29
C THR A 103 19.61 36.27 22.82
N ASP A 104 18.65 36.46 21.91
CA ASP A 104 17.22 36.61 22.23
C ASP A 104 16.48 35.27 22.29
N SER A 105 16.91 34.25 21.52
CA SER A 105 16.37 32.89 21.63
C SER A 105 17.29 31.81 21.04
N VAL A 106 17.09 30.56 21.46
CA VAL A 106 17.86 29.37 21.07
C VAL A 106 16.91 28.20 20.80
N GLN A 107 17.23 27.35 19.81
CA GLN A 107 16.63 26.03 19.60
C GLN A 107 17.71 25.01 19.21
N GLN A 108 17.76 23.86 19.90
CA GLN A 108 18.71 22.78 19.62
C GLN A 108 18.05 21.64 18.83
N PHE A 109 18.80 20.99 17.93
CA PHE A 109 18.35 19.87 17.10
C PHE A 109 19.44 18.79 17.00
N LEU A 110 19.11 17.53 17.30
CA LEU A 110 20.01 16.39 17.15
C LEU A 110 19.56 15.49 16.00
N ASN A 111 20.39 15.35 14.96
CA ASN A 111 20.06 14.67 13.71
C ASN A 111 18.70 15.13 13.13
N GLY A 112 18.41 16.42 13.21
CA GLY A 112 17.16 17.05 12.75
C GLY A 112 15.99 17.04 13.76
N ASN A 113 16.10 16.35 14.89
CA ASN A 113 15.04 16.28 15.91
C ASN A 113 15.23 17.38 16.95
N LYS A 114 14.23 18.25 17.18
CA LYS A 114 14.32 19.30 18.19
C LYS A 114 14.49 18.69 19.59
N LEU A 115 15.49 19.16 20.35
CA LEU A 115 15.67 18.82 21.75
C LEU A 115 14.78 19.71 22.66
N PRO A 116 14.59 19.37 23.94
CA PRO A 116 13.93 20.24 24.91
C PRO A 116 14.63 21.60 25.03
N ASP A 117 13.85 22.66 25.25
CA ASP A 117 14.38 24.02 25.44
C ASP A 117 15.09 24.16 26.79
N ASP A 118 16.39 24.47 26.78
CA ASP A 118 17.18 24.72 27.99
C ASP A 118 17.01 26.18 28.45
N PRO A 119 16.46 26.45 29.65
CA PRO A 119 16.23 27.80 30.13
C PRO A 119 17.50 28.55 30.56
N ASN A 120 18.69 27.93 30.53
CA ASN A 120 19.96 28.57 30.90
C ASN A 120 20.86 28.86 29.70
N MET A 121 20.62 28.24 28.54
CA MET A 121 21.42 28.44 27.32
C MET A 121 21.07 29.77 26.63
N GLY A 122 22.06 30.42 26.00
CA GLY A 122 21.86 31.66 25.23
C GLY A 122 21.49 32.87 26.09
N LYS A 123 22.12 33.01 27.26
CA LYS A 123 21.91 34.15 28.17
C LYS A 123 23.11 35.09 28.29
N ASP A 124 24.19 34.78 27.58
CA ASP A 124 25.44 35.51 27.68
C ASP A 124 25.45 36.79 26.85
N VAL A 125 26.23 37.77 27.31
CA VAL A 125 26.47 39.05 26.68
C VAL A 125 27.94 39.19 26.35
N ASP A 126 28.27 39.07 25.07
CA ASP A 126 29.63 39.12 24.57
C ASP A 126 29.95 40.52 24.04
N THR A 127 30.93 41.17 24.66
CA THR A 127 31.40 42.51 24.29
C THR A 127 32.63 42.42 23.39
N TYR A 128 32.59 43.11 22.26
CA TYR A 128 33.69 43.19 21.30
C TYR A 128 34.13 44.65 21.13
N VAL A 129 35.43 44.88 20.96
CA VAL A 129 35.98 46.15 20.46
C VAL A 129 36.75 45.85 19.18
N ILE A 130 36.39 46.53 18.08
CA ILE A 130 36.96 46.29 16.75
C ILE A 130 37.40 47.60 16.08
N LYS A 131 38.31 47.50 15.11
CA LYS A 131 38.69 48.61 14.21
C LYS A 131 37.76 48.69 13.00
N PRO A 132 37.71 49.84 12.30
CA PRO A 132 36.92 50.00 11.07
C PRO A 132 37.27 48.99 9.96
N ASP A 133 38.45 48.35 9.99
CA ASP A 133 38.86 47.32 9.02
C ASP A 133 38.48 45.88 9.42
N GLY A 134 37.77 45.70 10.54
CA GLY A 134 37.35 44.39 11.07
C GLY A 134 38.33 43.77 12.08
N THR A 135 39.51 44.37 12.32
CA THR A 135 40.50 43.84 13.26
C THR A 135 39.98 43.89 14.71
N LEU A 136 40.00 42.76 15.42
CA LEU A 136 39.68 42.68 16.85
C LEU A 136 40.73 43.44 17.70
N VAL A 137 40.26 44.14 18.74
CA VAL A 137 41.09 44.93 19.67
C VAL A 137 40.94 44.41 21.10
N SER A 138 39.74 43.98 21.48
CA SER A 138 39.50 43.20 22.69
C SER A 138 38.16 42.47 22.62
N PHE A 139 38.04 41.41 23.41
CA PHE A 139 36.84 40.61 23.61
C PHE A 139 36.58 40.44 25.12
N LYS A 140 35.31 40.28 25.50
CA LYS A 140 34.91 39.95 26.87
C LYS A 140 33.52 39.31 26.89
N SER A 141 33.44 38.05 27.28
CA SER A 141 32.17 37.35 27.55
C SER A 141 31.63 37.61 28.97
N SER A 142 30.34 37.34 29.18
CA SER A 142 29.72 37.19 30.52
C SER A 142 29.72 35.75 31.06
N LYS A 143 30.14 34.76 30.27
CA LYS A 143 30.14 33.32 30.61
C LYS A 143 30.75 33.11 32.02
N THR A 144 30.06 32.35 32.87
CA THR A 144 30.48 32.13 34.27
C THR A 144 31.61 31.11 34.44
N GLU A 145 31.85 30.28 33.42
CA GLU A 145 33.04 29.46 33.30
C GLU A 145 33.98 30.14 32.28
N LYS A 146 35.29 30.14 32.56
CA LYS A 146 36.29 30.66 31.63
C LYS A 146 36.60 29.61 30.56
N ASP A 147 36.71 30.04 29.32
CA ASP A 147 37.36 29.24 28.26
C ASP A 147 38.88 29.42 28.38
N ASP A 148 39.61 28.33 28.66
CA ASP A 148 41.06 28.35 28.85
C ASP A 148 41.84 28.27 27.51
N ASP A 149 41.19 27.93 26.39
CA ASP A 149 41.80 27.76 25.05
C ASP A 149 41.57 28.96 24.09
N HIS A 150 40.94 30.06 24.57
CA HIS A 150 40.66 31.32 23.84
C HIS A 150 39.96 31.13 22.48
N SER A 151 38.94 30.27 22.43
CA SER A 151 38.30 29.89 21.17
C SER A 151 37.31 30.95 20.65
N ASP A 152 36.81 31.84 21.51
CA ASP A 152 35.86 32.91 21.14
C ASP A 152 36.56 33.94 20.24
N GLU A 153 37.71 34.45 20.70
CA GLU A 153 38.52 35.45 20.01
C GLU A 153 39.05 34.91 18.67
N ARG A 154 39.54 33.66 18.68
CA ARG A 154 40.07 32.98 17.51
C ARG A 154 38.99 32.72 16.46
N LEU A 155 37.79 32.28 16.86
CA LEU A 155 36.71 32.06 15.90
C LEU A 155 36.23 33.38 15.30
N TYR A 156 36.09 34.46 16.08
CA TYR A 156 35.73 35.78 15.54
C TYR A 156 36.69 36.22 14.42
N VAL A 157 38.01 36.07 14.62
CA VAL A 157 39.02 36.40 13.61
C VAL A 157 38.91 35.47 12.40
N ALA A 158 38.62 34.19 12.61
CA ALA A 158 38.47 33.20 11.54
C ALA A 158 37.17 33.34 10.72
N THR A 159 36.11 33.96 11.25
CA THR A 159 34.81 34.13 10.56
C THR A 159 34.56 35.54 10.00
N SER A 160 35.40 36.51 10.34
CA SER A 160 35.25 37.92 9.93
C SER A 160 36.00 38.28 8.63
N VAL A 161 35.56 39.35 7.96
CA VAL A 161 36.29 39.96 6.84
C VAL A 161 37.26 41.03 7.36
N GLY A 162 38.57 40.76 7.30
CA GLY A 162 39.58 41.81 7.39
C GLY A 162 39.62 42.62 6.10
N PHE A 163 39.06 43.83 6.11
CA PHE A 163 38.91 44.66 4.91
C PHE A 163 40.24 45.16 4.34
N SER A 164 40.26 45.48 3.04
CA SER A 164 41.46 46.03 2.39
C SER A 164 41.78 47.44 2.88
N ASP A 165 43.07 47.80 2.87
CA ASP A 165 43.54 49.18 3.04
C ASP A 165 43.28 50.06 1.79
N LYS A 166 42.86 49.44 0.69
CA LYS A 166 42.67 50.05 -0.63
C LYS A 166 41.26 49.81 -1.15
N GLN A 167 40.82 50.61 -2.12
CA GLN A 167 39.57 50.34 -2.82
C GLN A 167 39.72 49.12 -3.75
N VAL A 168 38.81 48.16 -3.63
CA VAL A 168 38.78 46.92 -4.43
C VAL A 168 37.54 46.88 -5.33
N ALA A 169 37.68 46.33 -6.54
CA ALA A 169 36.61 46.09 -7.51
C ALA A 169 36.23 44.60 -7.61
N PRO A 170 35.05 44.25 -8.14
CA PRO A 170 34.71 42.88 -8.50
C PRO A 170 35.76 42.22 -9.40
N GLY A 171 36.28 41.07 -8.95
CA GLY A 171 37.40 40.34 -9.54
C GLY A 171 38.75 40.56 -8.84
N GLU A 172 38.89 41.58 -7.99
CA GLU A 172 40.13 41.85 -7.25
C GLU A 172 40.19 41.06 -5.93
N LYS A 173 41.41 40.66 -5.55
CA LYS A 173 41.72 39.90 -4.32
C LYS A 173 42.65 40.68 -3.41
N TRP A 174 42.55 40.47 -2.10
CA TRP A 174 43.48 41.00 -1.11
C TRP A 174 43.75 39.98 0.00
N THR A 175 44.77 40.25 0.81
CA THR A 175 45.17 39.41 1.93
C THR A 175 45.34 40.23 3.20
N ARG A 176 45.08 39.60 4.35
CA ARG A 176 45.45 40.11 5.68
C ARG A 176 46.30 39.08 6.40
N GLU A 177 47.36 39.55 7.05
CA GLU A 177 48.18 38.77 7.98
C GLU A 177 47.80 39.16 9.40
N TYR A 178 47.50 38.16 10.22
CA TYR A 178 47.12 38.29 11.61
C TYR A 178 48.30 37.83 12.46
N LYS A 179 48.71 38.66 13.42
CA LYS A 179 49.81 38.38 14.34
C LYS A 179 49.26 37.77 15.62
N ALA A 180 50.05 36.91 16.25
CA ALA A 180 49.71 36.39 17.56
C ALA A 180 49.61 37.51 18.62
N ASP A 181 48.62 37.41 19.51
CA ASP A 181 48.49 38.25 20.70
C ASP A 181 48.20 37.35 21.91
N ALA A 182 49.21 37.20 22.77
CA ALA A 182 49.15 36.34 23.94
C ALA A 182 48.16 36.80 25.02
N ASN A 183 47.61 38.01 24.94
CA ASN A 183 46.59 38.51 25.87
C ASN A 183 45.15 38.18 25.42
N MET A 184 44.96 37.89 24.13
CA MET A 184 43.68 37.49 23.52
C MET A 184 43.71 36.04 22.99
N GLY A 185 44.76 35.28 23.32
CA GLY A 185 45.01 33.92 22.82
C GLY A 185 45.14 33.79 21.30
N LEU A 186 45.22 34.90 20.56
CA LEU A 186 45.31 34.90 19.10
C LEU A 186 46.65 34.35 18.64
N VAL A 187 46.64 33.58 17.55
CA VAL A 187 47.81 32.96 16.93
C VAL A 187 48.11 33.59 15.57
N GLU A 188 49.28 33.30 14.99
CA GLU A 188 49.60 33.82 13.65
C GLU A 188 48.72 33.15 12.58
N GLY A 189 48.10 33.93 11.71
CA GLY A 189 47.16 33.44 10.70
C GLY A 189 47.09 34.32 9.45
N LYS A 190 46.48 33.80 8.38
CA LYS A 190 46.33 34.49 7.09
C LYS A 190 44.90 34.42 6.59
N GLY A 191 44.33 35.57 6.27
CA GLY A 191 43.07 35.70 5.51
C GLY A 191 43.34 36.05 4.05
N GLU A 192 42.69 35.34 3.14
CA GLU A 192 42.63 35.62 1.70
C GLU A 192 41.18 35.91 1.31
N TYR A 193 40.97 37.02 0.60
CA TYR A 193 39.66 37.59 0.33
C TYR A 193 39.52 37.97 -1.15
N GLU A 194 38.34 37.78 -1.73
CA GLU A 194 38.03 38.06 -3.14
C GLU A 194 36.68 38.76 -3.28
N PHE A 195 36.63 39.96 -3.82
CA PHE A 195 35.36 40.61 -4.14
C PHE A 195 34.80 39.99 -5.42
N GLN A 196 33.83 39.07 -5.33
CA GLN A 196 33.37 38.31 -6.50
C GLN A 196 32.32 39.05 -7.33
N ALA A 197 31.32 39.65 -6.70
CA ALA A 197 30.24 40.36 -7.40
C ALA A 197 29.51 41.37 -6.49
N LEU A 198 28.79 42.31 -7.11
CA LEU A 198 27.74 43.11 -6.45
C LEU A 198 26.36 42.55 -6.83
N GLU A 199 25.61 42.11 -5.84
CA GLU A 199 24.31 41.45 -6.00
C GLU A 199 23.35 41.83 -4.87
N GLU A 200 22.04 41.72 -5.09
CA GLU A 200 21.07 42.00 -4.03
C GLU A 200 20.86 40.78 -3.14
N LYS A 201 21.02 40.97 -1.83
CA LYS A 201 20.73 39.98 -0.79
C LYS A 201 19.72 40.57 0.20
N ASN A 202 18.61 39.88 0.40
CA ASN A 202 17.54 40.30 1.31
C ASN A 202 17.03 41.75 1.04
N GLY A 203 17.08 42.19 -0.24
CA GLY A 203 16.73 43.55 -0.70
C GLY A 203 17.86 44.59 -0.66
N ILE A 204 18.98 44.26 -0.02
CA ILE A 204 20.14 45.11 0.21
C ILE A 204 21.17 44.84 -0.90
N LEU A 205 21.78 45.88 -1.52
CA LEU A 205 22.90 45.65 -2.42
C LEU A 205 24.14 45.31 -1.59
N CYS A 206 24.70 44.14 -1.87
CA CYS A 206 25.82 43.56 -1.13
C CYS A 206 26.99 43.24 -2.06
N ALA A 207 28.20 43.36 -1.55
CA ALA A 207 29.40 42.77 -2.12
C ALA A 207 29.51 41.32 -1.63
N ARG A 208 29.47 40.35 -2.55
CA ARG A 208 29.72 38.94 -2.24
C ARG A 208 31.22 38.70 -2.26
N ILE A 209 31.80 38.57 -1.06
CA ILE A 209 33.23 38.38 -0.80
C ILE A 209 33.51 36.89 -0.62
N GLY A 210 34.38 36.28 -1.42
CA GLY A 210 34.93 34.96 -1.12
C GLY A 210 35.95 35.06 0.02
N VAL A 211 35.92 34.12 0.96
CA VAL A 211 36.79 34.06 2.15
C VAL A 211 37.54 32.74 2.21
N THR A 212 38.82 32.79 2.53
CA THR A 212 39.60 31.65 3.01
C THR A 212 40.53 32.15 4.12
N TYR A 213 40.48 31.53 5.30
CA TYR A 213 41.33 31.89 6.44
C TYR A 213 42.00 30.64 7.00
N THR A 214 43.24 30.76 7.46
CA THR A 214 44.01 29.66 8.07
C THR A 214 44.94 30.20 9.16
N GLU A 215 44.87 29.62 10.35
CA GLU A 215 45.90 29.77 11.39
C GLU A 215 47.15 28.96 11.00
N ASN A 216 48.33 29.59 11.08
CA ASN A 216 49.62 29.00 10.72
C ASN A 216 50.40 28.48 11.94
N SER A 217 49.87 28.68 13.15
CA SER A 217 50.47 28.29 14.42
C SER A 217 49.39 27.96 15.47
N GLY A 218 49.80 27.46 16.63
CA GLY A 218 48.89 27.13 17.74
C GLY A 218 48.51 25.65 17.86
N LYS A 219 47.78 25.35 18.95
CA LYS A 219 47.12 24.05 19.19
C LYS A 219 45.77 24.08 18.48
N ASN A 220 45.52 23.08 17.62
CA ASN A 220 44.34 22.98 16.76
C ASN A 220 44.15 24.22 15.86
N PRO A 221 44.95 24.38 14.78
CA PRO A 221 44.87 25.55 13.89
C PRO A 221 43.56 25.55 13.08
N ILE A 222 42.74 26.57 13.32
CA ILE A 222 41.44 26.80 12.69
C ILE A 222 41.63 27.20 11.22
N SER A 223 40.72 26.71 10.36
CA SER A 223 40.61 27.21 8.98
C SER A 223 39.16 27.36 8.56
N THR A 224 38.86 28.44 7.86
CA THR A 224 37.53 28.81 7.36
C THR A 224 37.55 28.93 5.85
N LYS A 225 36.48 28.50 5.19
CA LYS A 225 36.27 28.76 3.76
C LYS A 225 34.81 29.07 3.46
N GLY A 226 34.57 30.07 2.62
CA GLY A 226 33.20 30.48 2.31
C GLY A 226 33.01 31.72 1.43
N LEU A 227 31.82 32.31 1.54
CA LEU A 227 31.36 33.56 0.96
C LEU A 227 30.80 34.45 2.08
N ILE A 228 30.95 35.77 2.06
CA ILE A 228 30.31 36.74 2.97
C ILE A 228 29.66 37.85 2.14
N TRP A 229 28.38 38.18 2.37
CA TRP A 229 27.68 39.30 1.72
C TRP A 229 27.78 40.54 2.62
N ILE A 230 28.70 41.44 2.28
CA ILE A 230 28.95 42.70 2.99
C ILE A 230 28.13 43.84 2.37
N GLU A 231 27.47 44.65 3.19
CA GLU A 231 26.83 45.89 2.76
C GLU A 231 27.88 47.00 2.53
N PRO A 232 28.09 47.51 1.30
CA PRO A 232 29.14 48.50 1.04
C PRO A 232 28.91 49.86 1.73
N ALA A 233 27.65 50.19 2.02
CA ALA A 233 27.28 51.41 2.70
C ALA A 233 27.82 51.47 4.14
N SER A 234 27.67 50.38 4.90
CA SER A 234 27.89 50.30 6.35
C SER A 234 29.13 49.48 6.76
N GLY A 235 29.62 48.61 5.88
CA GLY A 235 30.67 47.62 6.16
C GLY A 235 30.16 46.33 6.82
N ASP A 236 28.88 46.28 7.17
CA ASP A 236 28.29 45.20 7.96
C ASP A 236 27.94 43.97 7.12
N ASP A 237 27.87 42.81 7.75
CA ASP A 237 27.33 41.60 7.15
C ASP A 237 25.80 41.64 6.97
N VAL A 238 25.32 40.99 5.91
CA VAL A 238 23.88 40.78 5.64
C VAL A 238 23.52 39.30 5.61
N ALA A 239 24.44 38.47 5.10
CA ALA A 239 24.42 37.00 5.11
C ALA A 239 25.83 36.49 4.76
N SER A 240 26.09 35.19 4.79
CA SER A 240 27.35 34.58 4.29
C SER A 240 27.11 33.14 3.82
N ASP A 241 28.12 32.28 3.72
CA ASP A 241 28.09 30.82 3.52
C ASP A 241 29.50 30.27 3.85
N ILE A 242 29.75 29.74 5.05
CA ILE A 242 31.08 29.45 5.59
C ILE A 242 31.11 28.10 6.32
N VAL A 243 32.18 27.34 6.07
CA VAL A 243 32.53 26.12 6.80
C VAL A 243 33.84 26.37 7.52
N VAL A 244 33.91 26.01 8.80
CA VAL A 244 35.08 26.13 9.65
C VAL A 244 35.50 24.74 10.14
N THR A 245 36.78 24.44 10.01
CA THR A 245 37.43 23.18 10.40
C THR A 245 38.38 23.39 11.57
N ASN A 246 38.61 22.34 12.36
CA ASN A 246 39.50 22.30 13.53
C ASN A 246 39.05 23.15 14.72
N ILE A 247 37.75 23.41 14.87
CA ILE A 247 37.22 24.10 16.06
C ILE A 247 37.42 23.18 17.28
N PRO A 248 38.04 23.64 18.39
CA PRO A 248 38.13 22.88 19.64
C PRO A 248 36.74 22.54 20.19
N PHE A 249 36.55 21.33 20.73
CA PHE A 249 35.27 20.90 21.26
C PHE A 249 35.43 19.91 22.44
N GLY A 250 35.17 20.38 23.66
CA GLY A 250 35.31 19.57 24.89
C GLY A 250 36.78 19.30 25.26
N ASP A 251 37.04 18.14 25.88
CA ASP A 251 38.34 17.75 26.48
C ASP A 251 39.47 17.45 25.46
N GLY A 252 39.54 18.17 24.34
CA GLY A 252 40.66 18.16 23.38
C GLY A 252 40.35 17.64 21.97
N ASP A 253 39.12 17.19 21.69
CA ASP A 253 38.68 16.84 20.33
C ASP A 253 38.48 18.10 19.46
N VAL A 254 38.41 17.91 18.14
CA VAL A 254 38.11 18.97 17.17
C VAL A 254 36.97 18.60 16.23
N VAL A 255 36.18 19.60 15.83
CA VAL A 255 35.00 19.44 14.97
C VAL A 255 35.06 20.29 13.71
N THR A 256 34.19 19.95 12.75
CA THR A 256 33.87 20.81 11.60
C THR A 256 32.44 21.33 11.76
N ALA A 257 32.26 22.64 11.59
CA ALA A 257 30.97 23.30 11.65
C ALA A 257 30.66 24.06 10.37
N SER A 258 29.39 24.04 9.98
CA SER A 258 28.80 25.01 9.08
C SER A 258 28.13 26.08 9.92
N PHE A 259 28.62 27.32 9.79
CA PHE A 259 27.91 28.55 10.11
C PHE A 259 26.47 28.50 9.53
N LYS A 260 25.47 29.02 10.25
CA LYS A 260 24.22 29.71 9.86
C LYS A 260 24.13 31.20 10.26
N SER A 261 23.86 32.20 9.41
CA SER A 261 23.54 33.58 9.88
C SER A 261 23.06 34.57 8.79
N ASN A 262 21.88 35.19 8.98
CA ASN A 262 21.29 36.26 8.14
C ASN A 262 20.80 37.46 8.98
N ARG A 263 21.07 38.69 8.55
CA ARG A 263 20.56 39.94 9.16
C ARG A 263 19.06 40.12 8.84
N GLU A 264 18.25 40.24 9.88
CA GLU A 264 16.79 40.36 9.82
C GLU A 264 16.32 41.82 9.74
N SER A 265 16.89 42.68 10.60
CA SER A 265 16.51 44.09 10.70
C SER A 265 17.63 44.93 11.32
N GLY A 266 17.61 46.24 11.07
CA GLY A 266 18.61 47.17 11.60
C GLY A 266 19.99 47.04 10.91
N GLY A 267 21.01 47.53 11.59
CA GLY A 267 22.39 47.63 11.10
C GLY A 267 23.21 48.64 11.93
N PRO A 268 24.52 48.80 11.67
CA PRO A 268 25.38 49.76 12.36
C PRO A 268 25.11 51.24 12.04
N LEU A 269 24.24 51.55 11.07
CA LEU A 269 23.92 52.91 10.63
C LEU A 269 22.40 53.15 10.60
N PRO A 270 21.93 54.38 10.88
CA PRO A 270 20.54 54.78 10.68
C PRO A 270 20.03 54.46 9.27
N GLU A 271 18.81 53.91 9.19
CA GLU A 271 18.25 53.42 7.92
C GLU A 271 18.19 54.49 6.81
N ASP A 272 18.02 55.77 7.13
CA ASP A 272 17.92 56.81 6.11
C ASP A 272 19.29 57.11 5.45
N ILE A 273 20.38 57.04 6.23
CA ILE A 273 21.76 57.14 5.74
C ILE A 273 22.06 55.93 4.85
N VAL A 274 21.70 54.72 5.32
CA VAL A 274 21.88 53.48 4.56
C VAL A 274 21.07 53.51 3.27
N LYS A 275 19.79 53.89 3.31
CA LYS A 275 18.91 53.95 2.12
C LYS A 275 19.40 54.98 1.09
N LYS A 276 19.95 56.12 1.51
CA LYS A 276 20.60 57.10 0.61
C LYS A 276 21.84 56.51 -0.06
N ALA A 277 22.73 55.86 0.71
CA ALA A 277 23.93 55.23 0.16
C ALA A 277 23.60 54.06 -0.79
N GLN A 278 22.66 53.19 -0.40
CA GLN A 278 22.13 52.09 -1.21
C GLN A 278 21.52 52.61 -2.52
N ALA A 279 20.75 53.70 -2.50
CA ALA A 279 20.18 54.30 -3.70
C ALA A 279 21.27 54.81 -4.67
N SER A 280 22.28 55.52 -4.16
CA SER A 280 23.43 55.98 -4.96
C SER A 280 24.21 54.81 -5.57
N LEU A 281 24.52 53.77 -4.78
CA LEU A 281 25.25 52.58 -5.25
C LEU A 281 24.45 51.81 -6.31
N LYS A 282 23.14 51.63 -6.13
CA LYS A 282 22.25 50.99 -7.12
C LYS A 282 22.12 51.82 -8.41
N ALA A 283 22.10 53.16 -8.31
CA ALA A 283 22.09 54.05 -9.47
C ALA A 283 23.42 53.99 -10.26
N GLU A 284 24.56 54.02 -9.56
CA GLU A 284 25.90 53.90 -10.16
C GLU A 284 26.10 52.52 -10.82
N GLN A 285 25.71 51.43 -10.15
CA GLN A 285 25.74 50.08 -10.73
C GLN A 285 24.85 49.98 -11.99
N SER A 286 23.71 50.68 -12.01
CA SER A 286 22.81 50.72 -13.17
C SER A 286 23.40 51.52 -14.34
N ALA A 287 24.08 52.63 -14.06
CA ALA A 287 24.79 53.42 -15.07
C ALA A 287 25.96 52.65 -15.71
N ILE A 288 26.73 51.89 -14.91
CA ILE A 288 27.81 51.03 -15.40
C ILE A 288 27.24 49.88 -16.25
N LYS A 289 26.16 49.22 -15.80
CA LYS A 289 25.45 48.18 -16.59
C LYS A 289 24.91 48.70 -17.93
N ALA A 290 24.57 49.99 -18.03
CA ALA A 290 24.09 50.61 -19.26
C ALA A 290 25.19 50.88 -20.31
N GLN A 291 26.48 50.79 -19.95
CA GLN A 291 27.61 51.04 -20.87
C GLN A 291 28.39 49.77 -21.26
N ALA A 292 28.05 48.60 -20.70
CA ALA A 292 28.60 47.33 -21.15
C ALA A 292 28.06 46.97 -22.56
N PRO A 293 28.89 46.40 -23.45
CA PRO A 293 28.42 45.99 -24.78
C PRO A 293 27.37 44.88 -24.66
N LYS A 294 26.30 45.00 -25.45
CA LYS A 294 25.30 43.93 -25.60
C LYS A 294 25.96 42.67 -26.15
N VAL A 295 26.17 41.68 -25.30
CA VAL A 295 26.23 40.28 -25.74
C VAL A 295 24.84 39.95 -26.31
N GLU A 296 24.77 39.59 -27.60
CA GLU A 296 23.53 39.06 -28.16
C GLU A 296 23.13 37.81 -27.37
N ALA A 297 21.85 37.69 -27.02
CA ALA A 297 21.33 36.44 -26.50
C ALA A 297 21.57 35.37 -27.58
N ALA A 298 22.42 34.39 -27.27
CA ALA A 298 22.70 33.29 -28.18
C ALA A 298 21.37 32.68 -28.62
N LYS A 299 21.18 32.53 -29.95
CA LYS A 299 19.92 32.03 -30.51
C LYS A 299 19.51 30.75 -29.77
N PRO A 300 18.24 30.62 -29.34
CA PRO A 300 17.78 29.39 -28.70
C PRO A 300 18.00 28.25 -29.68
N LYS A 301 18.75 27.23 -29.24
CA LYS A 301 19.14 26.12 -30.12
C LYS A 301 17.91 25.47 -30.73
N THR A 302 17.99 25.18 -32.02
CA THR A 302 16.97 24.36 -32.68
C THR A 302 17.01 22.94 -32.13
N ILE A 303 15.94 22.17 -32.29
CA ILE A 303 15.95 20.77 -31.86
C ILE A 303 16.98 19.99 -32.67
N ASP A 304 17.05 20.26 -33.97
CA ASP A 304 17.97 19.60 -34.89
C ASP A 304 19.46 19.86 -34.54
N GLU A 305 19.81 21.04 -34.03
CA GLU A 305 21.15 21.34 -33.49
C GLU A 305 21.51 20.51 -32.25
N VAL A 306 20.54 20.18 -31.40
CA VAL A 306 20.76 19.40 -30.16
C VAL A 306 20.81 17.90 -30.45
N VAL A 307 19.93 17.41 -31.32
CA VAL A 307 19.74 15.96 -31.57
C VAL A 307 20.54 15.41 -32.76
N LYS A 308 21.37 16.22 -33.42
CA LYS A 308 22.15 15.83 -34.61
C LYS A 308 22.96 14.52 -34.50
N ASP A 309 23.40 14.16 -33.29
CA ASP A 309 24.19 12.94 -33.00
C ASP A 309 23.38 11.87 -32.23
N TYR A 310 22.05 11.91 -32.30
CA TYR A 310 21.14 11.02 -31.56
C TYR A 310 20.40 10.08 -32.53
N GLU A 311 20.17 8.85 -32.08
CA GLU A 311 19.26 7.91 -32.73
C GLU A 311 17.83 8.45 -32.68
N LYS A 312 17.18 8.57 -33.84
CA LYS A 312 15.77 8.96 -33.94
C LYS A 312 14.86 7.75 -33.80
N LEU A 313 14.05 7.74 -32.76
CA LEU A 313 13.05 6.70 -32.46
C LEU A 313 11.64 7.29 -32.68
N PRO A 314 11.05 7.17 -33.89
CA PRO A 314 9.70 7.68 -34.18
C PRO A 314 8.62 6.85 -33.47
N GLY A 315 7.48 7.48 -33.16
CA GLY A 315 6.33 6.85 -32.51
C GLY A 315 5.39 7.89 -31.90
N VAL A 316 4.57 7.48 -30.93
CA VAL A 316 3.51 8.29 -30.28
C VAL A 316 4.01 9.65 -29.79
N VAL A 317 5.22 9.70 -29.26
CA VAL A 317 6.04 10.90 -29.07
C VAL A 317 7.40 10.58 -29.69
N THR A 318 7.99 11.47 -30.49
CA THR A 318 9.30 11.17 -31.10
C THR A 318 10.37 11.23 -30.03
N LEU A 319 11.14 10.16 -29.87
CA LEU A 319 12.27 10.13 -28.95
C LEU A 319 13.58 10.27 -29.72
N TRP A 320 14.58 10.85 -29.06
CA TRP A 320 15.95 11.00 -29.54
C TRP A 320 16.89 10.44 -28.48
N ARG A 321 17.63 9.38 -28.78
CA ARG A 321 18.48 8.65 -27.82
C ARG A 321 19.96 8.74 -28.16
N LYS A 322 20.82 8.93 -27.17
CA LYS A 322 22.27 8.78 -27.32
C LYS A 322 22.86 8.03 -26.13
N ARG A 323 23.49 6.89 -26.42
CA ARG A 323 24.35 6.15 -25.49
C ARG A 323 25.80 6.49 -25.81
N GLU A 324 26.56 6.87 -24.79
CA GLU A 324 27.99 7.17 -24.87
C GLU A 324 28.81 6.01 -24.28
N GLU A 325 30.07 5.84 -24.70
CA GLU A 325 31.00 4.84 -24.14
C GLU A 325 31.27 5.06 -22.64
N SER A 326 31.00 6.27 -22.14
CA SER A 326 31.00 6.64 -20.72
C SER A 326 29.90 5.97 -19.88
N GLY A 327 29.01 5.20 -20.50
CA GLY A 327 27.82 4.61 -19.86
C GLY A 327 26.63 5.58 -19.75
N LYS A 328 26.79 6.84 -20.18
CA LYS A 328 25.73 7.84 -20.17
C LYS A 328 24.69 7.54 -21.25
N ASP A 329 23.44 7.38 -20.84
CA ASP A 329 22.27 7.14 -21.71
C ASP A 329 21.33 8.35 -21.61
N THR A 330 21.24 9.14 -22.68
CA THR A 330 20.44 10.37 -22.76
C THR A 330 19.22 10.13 -23.64
N ILE A 331 18.02 10.41 -23.14
CA ILE A 331 16.74 10.20 -23.83
C ILE A 331 15.96 11.52 -23.81
N TYR A 332 15.93 12.22 -24.94
CA TYR A 332 15.04 13.36 -25.14
C TYR A 332 13.71 12.93 -25.77
N ALA A 333 12.64 13.66 -25.46
CA ALA A 333 11.36 13.58 -26.15
C ALA A 333 11.06 14.88 -26.89
N GLU A 334 10.74 14.78 -28.18
CA GLU A 334 10.23 15.87 -29.00
C GLU A 334 8.69 15.86 -28.91
N VAL A 335 8.16 16.74 -28.07
CA VAL A 335 6.72 16.93 -27.81
C VAL A 335 6.22 18.05 -28.70
N ARG A 336 5.25 17.77 -29.58
CA ARG A 336 4.64 18.80 -30.43
C ARG A 336 3.56 19.58 -29.67
N GLU A 337 3.34 20.83 -30.03
CA GLU A 337 2.32 21.68 -29.38
C GLU A 337 0.88 21.15 -29.56
N ASP A 338 0.59 20.33 -30.58
CA ASP A 338 -0.73 19.67 -30.73
C ASP A 338 -0.96 18.50 -29.76
N GLN A 339 0.10 18.03 -29.09
CA GLN A 339 0.05 16.97 -28.08
C GLN A 339 -0.10 17.50 -26.65
N LEU A 340 0.00 18.82 -26.46
CA LEU A 340 -0.24 19.47 -25.18
C LEU A 340 -1.73 19.42 -24.81
N ASP A 341 -2.00 19.31 -23.51
CA ASP A 341 -3.33 19.21 -22.91
C ASP A 341 -4.19 18.06 -23.49
N LYS A 342 -3.53 17.02 -24.03
CA LYS A 342 -4.16 15.73 -24.39
C LYS A 342 -4.01 14.73 -23.27
N LEU A 343 -5.06 13.93 -23.07
CA LEU A 343 -5.04 12.84 -22.10
C LEU A 343 -4.19 11.67 -22.61
N LEU A 344 -3.14 11.37 -21.87
CA LEU A 344 -2.26 10.22 -22.00
C LEU A 344 -2.52 9.27 -20.83
N LEU A 345 -2.23 7.99 -21.02
CA LEU A 345 -2.27 6.95 -19.98
C LEU A 345 -0.86 6.40 -19.81
N LEU A 346 -0.33 6.47 -18.58
CA LEU A 346 0.88 5.75 -18.18
C LEU A 346 0.48 4.54 -17.34
N GLN A 347 1.04 3.38 -17.67
CA GLN A 347 0.84 2.12 -16.97
C GLN A 347 2.22 1.53 -16.61
N ALA A 348 2.50 1.35 -15.33
CA ALA A 348 3.73 0.73 -14.84
C ALA A 348 3.41 -0.66 -14.29
N THR A 349 4.24 -1.65 -14.64
CA THR A 349 4.03 -3.06 -14.29
C THR A 349 5.37 -3.73 -14.06
N PHE A 350 5.47 -4.59 -13.04
CA PHE A 350 6.69 -5.36 -12.79
C PHE A 350 6.88 -6.41 -13.90
N SER A 351 8.04 -6.42 -14.57
CA SER A 351 8.44 -7.51 -15.47
C SER A 351 9.11 -8.65 -14.69
N THR A 352 9.89 -8.33 -13.66
CA THR A 352 10.42 -9.30 -12.68
C THR A 352 10.79 -8.62 -11.35
N GLY A 353 10.93 -9.42 -10.30
CA GLY A 353 11.26 -8.97 -8.94
C GLY A 353 11.53 -10.16 -8.02
N ASP A 354 11.13 -10.04 -6.75
CA ASP A 354 11.40 -11.03 -5.69
C ASP A 354 10.33 -12.11 -5.53
N ALA A 355 9.26 -12.08 -6.34
CA ALA A 355 8.12 -13.02 -6.26
C ALA A 355 7.37 -13.04 -4.90
N GLU A 356 7.50 -11.98 -4.09
CA GLU A 356 6.77 -11.78 -2.83
C GLU A 356 6.22 -10.34 -2.68
N HIS A 357 7.05 -9.32 -2.94
CA HIS A 357 6.70 -7.90 -2.92
C HIS A 357 6.58 -7.29 -4.32
N ALA A 358 7.29 -7.86 -5.30
CA ALA A 358 7.29 -7.46 -6.70
C ALA A 358 7.19 -8.72 -7.59
N ILE A 359 5.97 -9.08 -8.01
CA ILE A 359 5.70 -10.26 -8.82
C ILE A 359 5.49 -9.87 -10.30
N SER A 360 5.96 -10.71 -11.22
CA SER A 360 5.84 -10.46 -12.66
C SER A 360 4.37 -10.33 -13.08
N GLY A 361 4.02 -9.19 -13.69
CA GLY A 361 2.67 -8.87 -14.15
C GLY A 361 1.87 -7.92 -13.27
N ASP A 362 2.32 -7.64 -12.04
CA ASP A 362 1.53 -6.86 -11.09
C ASP A 362 1.53 -5.35 -11.42
N PRO A 363 0.39 -4.66 -11.25
CA PRO A 363 0.30 -3.20 -11.36
C PRO A 363 1.17 -2.51 -10.31
N ILE A 364 1.96 -1.53 -10.74
CA ILE A 364 2.61 -0.56 -9.85
C ILE A 364 1.74 0.69 -9.78
N ALA A 365 1.37 1.23 -10.95
CA ALA A 365 0.46 2.36 -11.07
C ALA A 365 -0.14 2.42 -12.48
N ASP A 366 -1.40 2.83 -12.58
CA ASP A 366 -2.05 3.27 -13.81
C ASP A 366 -2.65 4.66 -13.54
N PHE A 367 -2.24 5.69 -14.28
CA PHE A 367 -2.88 7.00 -14.16
C PHE A 367 -2.94 7.77 -15.48
N VAL A 368 -4.02 8.54 -15.61
CA VAL A 368 -4.23 9.48 -16.71
C VAL A 368 -3.49 10.77 -16.38
N PHE A 369 -2.84 11.37 -17.38
CA PHE A 369 -2.16 12.65 -17.25
C PHE A 369 -2.20 13.43 -18.57
N GLN A 370 -1.77 14.68 -18.54
CA GLN A 370 -1.47 15.49 -19.72
C GLN A 370 -0.13 16.20 -19.55
N LEU A 371 0.54 16.50 -20.66
CA LEU A 371 1.63 17.48 -20.66
C LEU A 371 1.01 18.87 -20.87
N THR A 372 1.16 19.75 -19.91
CA THR A 372 0.64 21.13 -19.97
C THR A 372 1.77 22.13 -19.87
N LYS A 373 1.61 23.31 -20.49
CA LYS A 373 2.66 24.33 -20.54
C LYS A 373 2.52 25.34 -19.41
N SER A 374 3.62 25.65 -18.73
CA SER A 374 3.64 26.63 -17.64
C SER A 374 3.76 28.08 -18.13
N PRO A 375 3.38 29.07 -17.30
CA PRO A 375 3.64 30.49 -17.60
C PRO A 375 5.13 30.84 -17.70
N ASP A 376 6.00 30.08 -17.03
CA ASP A 376 7.47 30.23 -17.05
C ASP A 376 8.16 29.31 -18.08
N ASP A 377 7.43 28.94 -19.15
CA ASP A 377 7.95 28.28 -20.37
C ASP A 377 8.62 26.91 -20.12
N LYS A 378 8.06 26.14 -19.18
CA LYS A 378 8.36 24.72 -18.89
C LYS A 378 7.16 23.85 -19.28
N LEU A 379 7.33 22.52 -19.26
CA LEU A 379 6.22 21.58 -19.32
C LEU A 379 6.02 20.89 -17.96
N TYR A 380 4.77 20.75 -17.53
CA TYR A 380 4.39 19.95 -16.36
C TYR A 380 3.72 18.65 -16.78
N LEU A 381 4.04 17.56 -16.09
CA LEU A 381 3.23 16.36 -16.05
C LEU A 381 2.09 16.59 -15.06
N ALA A 382 0.86 16.71 -15.57
CA ALA A 382 -0.31 17.08 -14.79
C ALA A 382 -1.39 15.98 -14.82
N VAL A 383 -1.83 15.50 -13.66
CA VAL A 383 -2.94 14.55 -13.52
C VAL A 383 -4.25 15.31 -13.39
N PRO A 384 -5.26 15.08 -14.25
CA PRO A 384 -6.56 15.73 -14.15
C PRO A 384 -7.44 15.08 -13.06
N ASN A 385 -8.29 15.89 -12.43
CA ASN A 385 -9.29 15.39 -11.49
C ASN A 385 -10.46 14.73 -12.25
N THR A 386 -10.44 13.40 -12.36
CA THR A 386 -11.49 12.60 -13.03
C THR A 386 -12.68 12.26 -12.13
N ASN A 387 -12.51 12.42 -10.80
CA ASN A 387 -13.44 11.94 -9.77
C ASN A 387 -14.69 12.80 -9.62
N TYR A 388 -14.66 14.06 -10.08
CA TYR A 388 -15.76 15.02 -10.01
C TYR A 388 -16.02 15.61 -11.40
N GLN A 389 -17.26 15.52 -11.86
CA GLN A 389 -17.66 15.92 -13.21
C GLN A 389 -18.95 16.75 -13.16
N THR A 390 -19.10 17.64 -14.14
CA THR A 390 -20.29 18.47 -14.33
C THR A 390 -20.40 18.88 -15.81
N GLN A 391 -21.60 19.22 -16.27
CA GLN A 391 -21.83 19.67 -17.63
C GLN A 391 -21.06 20.97 -17.93
N ALA A 392 -20.34 20.98 -19.05
CA ALA A 392 -19.56 22.14 -19.51
C ALA A 392 -20.45 23.35 -19.83
N GLY A 393 -19.93 24.56 -19.57
CA GLY A 393 -20.62 25.83 -19.74
C GLY A 393 -21.51 26.25 -18.56
N THR A 394 -21.68 25.40 -17.55
CA THR A 394 -22.58 25.66 -16.41
C THR A 394 -21.96 26.57 -15.33
N PRO A 395 -22.77 27.18 -14.45
CA PRO A 395 -22.30 27.78 -13.21
C PRO A 395 -21.61 26.77 -12.27
N LEU A 396 -22.02 25.51 -12.30
CA LEU A 396 -21.41 24.43 -11.51
C LEU A 396 -19.97 24.16 -11.93
N GLU A 397 -19.66 24.15 -13.24
CA GLU A 397 -18.28 24.02 -13.74
C GLU A 397 -17.35 25.10 -13.17
N LYS A 398 -17.83 26.35 -13.10
CA LYS A 398 -17.08 27.48 -12.51
C LYS A 398 -16.88 27.32 -11.00
N SER A 399 -17.85 26.73 -10.29
CA SER A 399 -17.69 26.46 -8.86
C SER A 399 -16.76 25.27 -8.60
N LEU A 400 -16.86 24.20 -9.39
CA LEU A 400 -15.98 23.03 -9.30
C LEU A 400 -14.52 23.43 -9.48
N LYS A 401 -14.20 24.17 -10.55
CA LYS A 401 -12.84 24.68 -10.83
C LYS A 401 -12.27 25.63 -9.77
N ARG A 402 -13.12 26.18 -8.90
CA ARG A 402 -12.75 27.05 -7.77
C ARG A 402 -12.61 26.26 -6.46
N SER A 403 -13.47 25.27 -6.25
CA SER A 403 -13.51 24.46 -5.03
C SER A 403 -12.54 23.26 -5.07
N MET A 404 -12.11 22.84 -6.26
CA MET A 404 -11.17 21.74 -6.47
C MET A 404 -10.18 22.11 -7.58
N PRO A 405 -8.86 21.91 -7.40
CA PRO A 405 -7.89 22.02 -8.48
C PRO A 405 -8.26 21.07 -9.63
N PRO A 406 -8.27 21.55 -10.89
CA PRO A 406 -8.57 20.70 -12.05
C PRO A 406 -7.39 19.79 -12.43
N LEU A 407 -6.16 20.16 -12.02
CA LEU A 407 -4.89 19.49 -12.31
C LEU A 407 -4.04 19.38 -11.05
N SER A 408 -3.34 18.27 -10.89
CA SER A 408 -2.28 18.03 -9.90
C SER A 408 -0.95 17.82 -10.62
N PHE A 409 0.06 18.65 -10.34
CA PHE A 409 1.36 18.59 -11.00
C PHE A 409 2.29 17.59 -10.30
N LEU A 410 2.76 16.56 -11.02
CA LEU A 410 3.64 15.51 -10.48
C LEU A 410 5.12 15.72 -10.82
N GLN A 411 5.43 16.25 -12.01
CA GLN A 411 6.81 16.42 -12.48
C GLN A 411 6.94 17.67 -13.35
N THR A 412 8.10 18.31 -13.31
CA THR A 412 8.44 19.46 -14.17
C THR A 412 9.58 19.10 -15.13
N PHE A 413 9.42 19.42 -16.40
CA PHE A 413 10.43 19.29 -17.44
C PHE A 413 10.85 20.66 -17.96
N LYS A 414 12.17 20.90 -18.02
CA LYS A 414 12.74 22.06 -18.72
C LYS A 414 12.66 21.82 -20.24
N ILE A 415 12.37 22.89 -21.00
CA ILE A 415 12.46 22.87 -22.45
C ILE A 415 13.93 23.12 -22.83
N GLU A 416 14.59 22.12 -23.39
CA GLU A 416 16.01 22.16 -23.76
C GLU A 416 16.25 22.82 -25.12
N ALA A 417 15.31 22.67 -26.05
CA ALA A 417 15.33 23.26 -27.38
C ALA A 417 13.90 23.42 -27.92
N LYS A 418 13.75 24.24 -28.96
CA LYS A 418 12.46 24.48 -29.64
C LYS A 418 12.65 24.45 -31.14
N GLN A 419 11.66 23.92 -31.85
CA GLN A 419 11.59 23.99 -33.31
C GLN A 419 10.33 24.74 -33.74
N ALA A 420 10.50 25.95 -34.28
CA ALA A 420 9.38 26.82 -34.63
C ALA A 420 8.64 26.38 -35.92
N ASP A 421 9.33 25.75 -36.87
CA ASP A 421 8.75 25.30 -38.16
C ASP A 421 7.64 24.24 -37.98
N ARG A 422 7.89 23.25 -37.12
CA ARG A 422 7.01 22.10 -36.83
C ARG A 422 6.35 22.14 -35.46
N LYS A 423 6.52 23.26 -34.72
CA LYS A 423 5.96 23.51 -33.38
C LYS A 423 6.28 22.40 -32.37
N SER A 424 7.58 22.11 -32.22
CA SER A 424 8.09 21.10 -31.28
C SER A 424 8.86 21.72 -30.13
N LEU A 425 8.77 21.06 -28.97
CA LEU A 425 9.48 21.35 -27.73
C LEU A 425 10.29 20.11 -27.35
N LEU A 426 11.58 20.26 -27.03
CA LEU A 426 12.44 19.16 -26.59
C LEU A 426 12.52 19.13 -25.07
N ILE A 427 12.25 17.97 -24.45
CA ILE A 427 12.36 17.75 -23.01
C ILE A 427 13.23 16.54 -22.68
N ASP A 428 13.88 16.55 -21.52
CA ASP A 428 14.72 15.44 -21.03
C ASP A 428 13.89 14.42 -20.22
N LEU A 429 13.91 13.16 -20.65
CA LEU A 429 13.27 12.03 -19.97
C LEU A 429 14.30 11.04 -19.38
N SER A 430 15.60 11.33 -19.47
CA SER A 430 16.68 10.40 -19.08
C SER A 430 16.56 9.95 -17.61
N GLU A 431 16.19 10.88 -16.72
CA GLU A 431 15.96 10.59 -15.30
C GLU A 431 14.53 10.09 -15.00
N PHE A 432 13.54 10.32 -15.87
CA PHE A 432 12.14 10.01 -15.58
C PHE A 432 11.95 8.50 -15.33
N PHE A 433 12.36 7.66 -16.30
CA PHE A 433 12.28 6.20 -16.22
C PHE A 433 13.36 5.54 -15.33
N LYS A 434 14.16 6.34 -14.61
CA LYS A 434 15.13 5.87 -13.60
C LYS A 434 14.80 6.37 -12.18
N SER A 435 13.97 7.40 -12.06
CA SER A 435 13.54 7.94 -10.77
C SER A 435 12.48 7.06 -10.12
N ASP A 436 12.43 7.06 -8.79
CA ASP A 436 11.38 6.36 -8.03
C ASP A 436 10.15 7.25 -7.79
N PHE A 437 9.64 7.88 -8.85
CA PHE A 437 8.47 8.77 -8.78
C PHE A 437 7.14 8.02 -8.50
N LEU A 438 7.17 6.68 -8.53
CA LEU A 438 6.06 5.79 -8.20
C LEU A 438 6.12 5.24 -6.76
N GLY A 439 7.24 5.42 -6.05
CA GLY A 439 7.41 4.91 -4.68
C GLY A 439 7.61 3.38 -4.60
N ILE A 440 8.19 2.77 -5.63
CA ILE A 440 8.51 1.34 -5.71
C ILE A 440 9.36 0.89 -4.52
N GLY A 441 10.28 1.72 -4.01
CA GLY A 441 11.08 1.43 -2.82
C GLY A 441 10.26 1.24 -1.54
N PHE A 442 9.00 1.71 -1.51
CA PHE A 442 8.06 1.51 -0.41
C PHE A 442 7.48 0.09 -0.38
N ALA A 443 7.40 -0.62 -1.51
CA ALA A 443 6.96 -2.03 -1.54
C ALA A 443 7.82 -2.93 -0.64
N PHE A 444 9.09 -2.57 -0.45
CA PHE A 444 10.08 -3.26 0.38
C PHE A 444 10.21 -2.71 1.82
N SER A 445 9.23 -1.96 2.31
CA SER A 445 9.22 -1.39 3.67
C SER A 445 8.96 -2.40 4.79
N GLY A 446 8.33 -3.54 4.48
CA GLY A 446 8.19 -4.68 5.40
C GLY A 446 7.17 -4.49 6.54
N MET A 447 6.37 -3.43 6.53
CA MET A 447 5.25 -3.25 7.47
C MET A 447 3.98 -2.80 6.72
N PRO A 448 2.79 -3.36 7.04
CA PRO A 448 1.53 -2.79 6.57
C PRO A 448 1.34 -1.35 7.07
N PRO A 449 0.69 -0.46 6.30
CA PRO A 449 0.39 0.89 6.73
C PRO A 449 -0.65 0.90 7.86
N ILE A 450 -0.22 1.10 9.11
CA ILE A 450 -1.10 1.15 10.29
C ILE A 450 -1.85 2.50 10.34
N PRO A 451 -3.19 2.54 10.23
CA PRO A 451 -3.95 3.78 10.31
C PRO A 451 -3.74 4.48 11.66
N GLY A 452 -3.36 5.76 11.63
CA GLY A 452 -3.08 6.56 12.82
C GLY A 452 -1.63 6.50 13.32
N LEU A 453 -0.80 5.59 12.83
CA LEU A 453 0.64 5.58 13.09
C LEU A 453 1.40 5.96 11.80
N MET A 454 1.50 7.27 11.53
CA MET A 454 2.41 7.78 10.50
C MET A 454 3.83 7.26 10.80
N ALA A 455 4.48 6.67 9.79
CA ALA A 455 5.59 5.75 9.96
C ALA A 455 6.67 6.28 10.94
N GLY A 456 6.87 5.55 12.04
CA GLY A 456 7.98 5.81 12.97
C GLY A 456 9.35 5.55 12.31
N PRO A 457 10.45 6.10 12.85
CA PRO A 457 11.76 6.15 12.16
C PRO A 457 12.44 4.81 11.82
N THR A 458 11.81 3.68 12.13
CA THR A 458 12.32 2.31 11.91
C THR A 458 11.70 1.60 10.69
N GLY A 459 10.56 2.08 10.19
CA GLY A 459 9.80 1.48 9.07
C GLY A 459 10.26 1.89 7.67
N GLY A 460 11.54 2.19 7.49
CA GLY A 460 12.07 2.70 6.21
C GLY A 460 12.08 1.66 5.09
N GLY A 461 11.46 2.02 3.95
CA GLY A 461 11.63 1.34 2.66
C GLY A 461 13.06 1.40 2.14
N MET A 462 13.33 0.67 1.05
CA MET A 462 14.69 0.56 0.52
C MET A 462 15.06 1.75 -0.37
N GLY A 463 16.30 2.23 -0.25
CA GLY A 463 16.79 3.37 -1.01
C GLY A 463 17.13 3.00 -2.45
N LEU A 464 16.82 3.88 -3.39
CA LEU A 464 17.16 3.69 -4.81
C LEU A 464 18.67 3.83 -5.04
N ASP A 465 19.30 2.78 -5.53
CA ASP A 465 20.66 2.81 -6.05
C ASP A 465 20.63 3.36 -7.49
N ARG A 466 21.07 4.61 -7.64
CA ARG A 466 21.09 5.33 -8.93
C ARG A 466 22.19 4.85 -9.88
N GLU A 467 23.25 4.21 -9.39
CA GLU A 467 24.36 3.71 -10.23
C GLU A 467 23.98 2.36 -10.87
N LYS A 468 23.19 1.54 -10.17
CA LYS A 468 22.68 0.26 -10.69
C LYS A 468 21.27 0.32 -11.29
N THR A 469 20.69 1.52 -11.43
CA THR A 469 19.36 1.74 -12.05
C THR A 469 19.49 2.34 -13.45
N TYR A 470 18.98 1.64 -14.47
CA TYR A 470 19.19 1.99 -15.88
C TYR A 470 18.09 1.49 -16.83
N VAL A 471 17.95 2.16 -17.98
CA VAL A 471 16.93 1.83 -18.99
C VAL A 471 17.41 0.72 -19.92
N LEU A 472 16.93 -0.51 -19.68
CA LEU A 472 17.21 -1.70 -20.49
C LEU A 472 16.77 -1.50 -21.95
N SER A 473 15.47 -1.26 -22.15
CA SER A 473 14.84 -1.25 -23.48
C SER A 473 13.94 -0.02 -23.68
N VAL A 474 13.88 0.47 -24.92
CA VAL A 474 12.95 1.53 -25.36
C VAL A 474 12.41 1.07 -26.72
N LYS A 475 11.10 0.85 -26.81
CA LYS A 475 10.40 0.42 -28.03
C LYS A 475 9.30 1.43 -28.32
N ASN A 476 9.48 2.26 -29.35
CA ASN A 476 8.53 3.31 -29.70
C ASN A 476 7.68 2.88 -30.90
N PHE A 477 6.36 2.95 -30.77
CA PHE A 477 5.39 2.53 -31.79
C PHE A 477 4.43 3.69 -32.12
N PRO A 478 3.68 3.65 -33.23
CA PRO A 478 2.82 4.77 -33.63
C PRO A 478 1.76 5.18 -32.60
N GLU A 479 1.17 4.22 -31.87
CA GLU A 479 0.09 4.46 -30.90
C GLU A 479 0.55 4.48 -29.43
N ASN A 480 1.74 3.92 -29.13
CA ASN A 480 2.26 3.79 -27.77
C ASN A 480 3.80 3.69 -27.70
N LEU A 481 4.34 3.94 -26.51
CA LEU A 481 5.74 3.78 -26.14
C LEU A 481 5.85 2.71 -25.05
N VAL A 482 6.81 1.79 -25.16
CA VAL A 482 7.16 0.80 -24.13
C VAL A 482 8.61 1.05 -23.68
N VAL A 483 8.83 1.21 -22.37
CA VAL A 483 10.17 1.40 -21.78
C VAL A 483 10.37 0.40 -20.66
N THR A 484 11.43 -0.39 -20.71
CA THR A 484 11.80 -1.31 -19.62
C THR A 484 13.02 -0.78 -18.89
N SER A 485 12.92 -0.62 -17.58
CA SER A 485 14.02 -0.18 -16.71
C SER A 485 14.38 -1.26 -15.69
N GLN A 486 15.68 -1.48 -15.50
CA GLN A 486 16.21 -2.16 -14.33
C GLN A 486 16.31 -1.14 -13.20
N TYR A 487 15.56 -1.36 -12.12
CA TYR A 487 15.72 -0.67 -10.85
C TYR A 487 16.54 -1.54 -9.88
N HIS A 488 17.23 -0.89 -8.95
CA HIS A 488 17.97 -1.56 -7.89
C HIS A 488 17.75 -0.82 -6.56
N PHE A 489 17.26 -1.53 -5.55
CA PHE A 489 16.95 -0.98 -4.24
C PHE A 489 17.83 -1.63 -3.16
N VAL A 490 18.35 -0.81 -2.24
CA VAL A 490 19.34 -1.23 -1.23
C VAL A 490 18.97 -0.77 0.19
N ARG A 491 19.39 -1.53 1.20
CA ARG A 491 19.16 -1.20 2.63
C ARG A 491 20.42 -1.40 3.48
N GLY A 492 20.56 -0.57 4.52
CA GLY A 492 21.63 -0.69 5.52
C GLY A 492 21.54 -1.98 6.35
N LEU A 493 22.66 -2.36 6.96
CA LEU A 493 22.81 -3.59 7.76
C LEU A 493 21.89 -3.61 9.00
N SER A 494 20.85 -4.44 8.97
CA SER A 494 20.16 -4.94 10.17
C SER A 494 19.71 -6.39 9.94
N PRO A 495 20.53 -7.40 10.29
CA PRO A 495 20.25 -8.81 9.99
C PRO A 495 19.02 -9.40 10.70
N MET A 496 18.47 -8.71 11.69
CA MET A 496 17.53 -9.27 12.66
C MET A 496 16.04 -9.12 12.26
N MET A 497 15.75 -8.50 11.12
CA MET A 497 14.39 -8.08 10.71
C MET A 497 14.04 -8.38 9.24
N THR A 498 14.90 -9.04 8.47
CA THR A 498 14.74 -9.19 7.01
C THR A 498 14.81 -10.66 6.57
N ASN A 499 13.66 -11.32 6.54
CA ASN A 499 13.51 -12.68 5.98
C ASN A 499 12.71 -12.63 4.68
N THR A 500 13.37 -12.26 3.57
CA THR A 500 12.83 -12.32 2.20
C THR A 500 13.48 -13.50 1.48
N PRO A 501 12.91 -14.72 1.59
CA PRO A 501 13.61 -15.99 1.28
C PRO A 501 13.90 -16.22 -0.21
N THR A 502 13.50 -15.29 -1.09
CA THR A 502 13.71 -15.33 -2.54
C THR A 502 14.90 -14.49 -3.02
N LEU A 503 15.35 -13.50 -2.23
CA LEU A 503 16.49 -12.67 -2.59
C LEU A 503 17.80 -13.37 -2.23
N GLY A 504 18.76 -13.39 -3.17
CA GLY A 504 20.11 -13.90 -2.92
C GLY A 504 20.90 -13.08 -1.88
N ASP A 505 20.49 -11.83 -1.64
CA ASP A 505 20.93 -11.01 -0.50
C ASP A 505 19.77 -10.07 -0.10
N PRO A 506 19.23 -10.16 1.12
CA PRO A 506 18.07 -9.36 1.54
C PRO A 506 18.35 -7.85 1.67
N ARG A 507 19.61 -7.41 1.47
CA ARG A 507 20.00 -6.00 1.42
C ARG A 507 19.88 -5.37 0.02
N SER A 508 19.49 -6.16 -0.99
CA SER A 508 19.61 -5.82 -2.41
C SER A 508 18.47 -6.45 -3.24
N ALA A 509 17.45 -5.65 -3.60
CA ALA A 509 16.39 -6.07 -4.52
C ALA A 509 16.56 -5.42 -5.91
N PRO A 510 17.00 -6.19 -6.93
CA PRO A 510 16.82 -5.80 -8.32
C PRO A 510 15.37 -6.08 -8.76
N VAL A 511 14.69 -5.10 -9.36
CA VAL A 511 13.37 -5.28 -9.99
C VAL A 511 13.37 -4.68 -11.39
N GLN A 512 12.60 -5.25 -12.31
CA GLN A 512 12.40 -4.67 -13.63
C GLN A 512 10.97 -4.13 -13.76
N VAL A 513 10.86 -2.92 -14.31
CA VAL A 513 9.58 -2.26 -14.54
C VAL A 513 9.45 -1.96 -16.03
N THR A 514 8.39 -2.47 -16.65
CA THR A 514 7.97 -2.05 -17.98
C THR A 514 6.86 -1.01 -17.85
N PHE A 515 7.14 0.19 -18.37
CA PHE A 515 6.23 1.31 -18.53
C PHE A 515 5.61 1.26 -19.93
N ASN A 516 4.29 1.37 -20.00
CA ASN A 516 3.53 1.51 -21.23
C ASN A 516 2.86 2.90 -21.22
N LEU A 517 3.20 3.75 -22.21
CA LEU A 517 2.62 5.08 -22.40
C LEU A 517 1.79 5.10 -23.68
N SER A 518 0.55 5.55 -23.62
CA SER A 518 -0.36 5.64 -24.78
C SER A 518 -1.24 6.90 -24.70
N ALA A 519 -1.94 7.23 -25.80
CA ALA A 519 -3.02 8.20 -25.77
C ALA A 519 -4.29 7.56 -25.17
N LEU A 520 -4.97 8.24 -24.23
CA LEU A 520 -6.20 7.73 -23.65
C LEU A 520 -7.34 7.78 -24.69
N PRO A 521 -8.01 6.67 -25.04
CA PRO A 521 -9.06 6.68 -26.06
C PRO A 521 -10.30 7.47 -25.63
N VAL A 522 -10.48 8.66 -26.19
CA VAL A 522 -11.64 9.55 -25.98
C VAL A 522 -12.29 9.90 -27.31
N GLY A 523 -13.62 9.99 -27.35
CA GLY A 523 -14.36 10.32 -28.59
C GLY A 523 -14.33 9.24 -29.69
N ASN A 524 -13.78 8.06 -29.42
CA ASN A 524 -13.64 6.94 -30.37
C ASN A 524 -14.97 6.26 -30.78
N GLY A 525 -16.12 6.74 -30.32
CA GLY A 525 -17.45 6.14 -30.54
C GLY A 525 -17.80 4.97 -29.61
N TYR A 526 -16.99 4.68 -28.58
CA TYR A 526 -17.39 3.74 -27.52
C TYR A 526 -18.48 4.40 -26.64
N ILE A 527 -19.56 3.67 -26.38
CA ILE A 527 -20.66 4.12 -25.50
C ILE A 527 -20.46 3.51 -24.11
N PRO A 528 -20.24 4.31 -23.05
CA PRO A 528 -20.27 3.82 -21.67
C PRO A 528 -21.63 3.20 -21.33
N ARG A 529 -21.66 2.07 -20.64
CA ARG A 529 -22.91 1.40 -20.26
C ARG A 529 -23.16 1.53 -18.76
N TYR A 530 -24.37 1.93 -18.37
CA TYR A 530 -24.73 2.13 -16.97
C TYR A 530 -24.69 0.84 -16.15
N TYR A 531 -24.26 0.94 -14.89
CA TYR A 531 -24.35 -0.13 -13.90
C TYR A 531 -25.76 -0.26 -13.29
N ASP A 532 -26.16 -1.49 -12.98
CA ASP A 532 -27.38 -1.82 -12.23
C ASP A 532 -27.00 -2.77 -11.09
N THR A 533 -27.43 -2.47 -9.85
CA THR A 533 -27.02 -3.20 -8.65
C THR A 533 -27.44 -4.68 -8.62
N ARG A 534 -28.30 -5.10 -9.55
CA ARG A 534 -28.76 -6.48 -9.70
C ARG A 534 -27.88 -7.34 -10.62
N ILE A 535 -26.85 -6.76 -11.24
CA ILE A 535 -25.95 -7.47 -12.17
C ILE A 535 -24.49 -7.11 -11.85
N GLY A 536 -23.70 -8.14 -11.58
CA GLY A 536 -22.30 -8.02 -11.19
C GLY A 536 -21.35 -7.69 -12.30
N PHE A 537 -21.09 -6.39 -12.47
CA PHE A 537 -19.93 -5.86 -13.18
C PHE A 537 -19.04 -5.05 -12.23
N PHE A 538 -17.75 -4.97 -12.54
CA PHE A 538 -16.89 -3.90 -12.04
C PHE A 538 -17.30 -2.56 -12.67
N THR A 539 -17.00 -1.45 -12.00
CA THR A 539 -17.41 -0.12 -12.45
C THR A 539 -16.26 0.87 -12.42
N THR A 540 -16.39 1.91 -13.25
CA THR A 540 -15.74 3.19 -13.03
C THR A 540 -16.78 4.18 -12.49
N ASP A 541 -16.42 4.88 -11.42
CA ASP A 541 -17.33 5.66 -10.56
C ASP A 541 -16.81 7.10 -10.46
N PHE A 542 -17.70 8.08 -10.65
CA PHE A 542 -17.39 9.50 -10.45
C PHE A 542 -18.60 10.29 -9.94
N GLN A 543 -18.37 11.37 -9.20
CA GLN A 543 -19.41 12.24 -8.69
C GLN A 543 -19.88 13.21 -9.78
N SER A 544 -21.15 13.14 -10.17
CA SER A 544 -21.77 14.06 -11.13
C SER A 544 -22.56 15.12 -10.37
N LEU A 545 -22.08 16.36 -10.39
CA LEU A 545 -22.70 17.48 -9.66
C LEU A 545 -24.01 17.96 -10.30
N ASP A 546 -24.34 17.48 -11.50
CA ASP A 546 -25.57 17.78 -12.25
C ASP A 546 -26.78 16.95 -11.77
N ARG A 547 -26.65 16.26 -10.62
CA ARG A 547 -27.62 15.33 -10.04
C ARG A 547 -28.13 15.81 -8.68
N ASP A 548 -28.31 17.12 -8.52
CA ASP A 548 -28.80 17.77 -7.30
C ASP A 548 -30.17 17.26 -6.83
N ASP A 549 -30.95 16.64 -7.72
CA ASP A 549 -32.19 15.92 -7.42
C ASP A 549 -31.99 14.49 -6.81
N LYS A 550 -30.76 14.09 -6.46
CA LYS A 550 -30.42 12.78 -5.86
C LYS A 550 -29.51 12.91 -4.63
N LEU A 551 -29.71 12.00 -3.68
CA LEU A 551 -28.81 11.81 -2.54
C LEU A 551 -27.49 11.11 -2.93
N ASP A 552 -27.52 10.22 -3.94
CA ASP A 552 -26.32 9.62 -4.54
C ASP A 552 -25.98 10.32 -5.85
N LEU A 553 -24.98 11.19 -5.82
CA LEU A 553 -24.42 11.89 -6.97
C LEU A 553 -23.56 10.97 -7.87
N THR A 554 -23.16 9.80 -7.38
CA THR A 554 -22.23 8.90 -8.09
C THR A 554 -22.83 8.35 -9.37
N LYS A 555 -22.22 8.69 -10.51
CA LYS A 555 -22.48 8.09 -11.81
C LYS A 555 -21.53 6.90 -11.99
N ARG A 556 -22.07 5.75 -12.41
CA ARG A 556 -21.35 4.47 -12.48
C ARG A 556 -21.52 3.85 -13.87
N PHE A 557 -20.42 3.56 -14.54
CA PHE A 557 -20.39 2.81 -15.79
C PHE A 557 -19.70 1.47 -15.58
N ILE A 558 -20.22 0.40 -16.17
CA ILE A 558 -19.60 -0.93 -16.11
C ILE A 558 -18.28 -0.94 -16.90
N THR A 559 -17.31 -1.74 -16.46
CA THR A 559 -16.14 -2.03 -17.29
C THR A 559 -16.46 -3.11 -18.31
N ARG A 560 -16.07 -2.90 -19.59
CA ARG A 560 -16.27 -3.86 -20.68
C ARG A 560 -15.38 -3.56 -21.88
N TRP A 561 -15.19 -4.54 -22.77
CA TRP A 561 -14.50 -4.34 -24.05
C TRP A 561 -15.35 -3.60 -25.08
N ASP A 562 -14.68 -2.86 -25.97
CA ASP A 562 -15.28 -2.15 -27.12
C ASP A 562 -15.52 -3.10 -28.30
N LEU A 563 -16.44 -4.06 -28.11
CA LEU A 563 -16.86 -4.98 -29.17
C LEU A 563 -17.89 -4.31 -30.09
N ARG A 564 -17.49 -4.09 -31.34
CA ARG A 564 -18.37 -3.59 -32.43
C ARG A 564 -18.40 -4.60 -33.57
N LYS A 565 -19.59 -4.88 -34.12
CA LYS A 565 -19.77 -5.84 -35.20
C LYS A 565 -19.11 -5.34 -36.50
N LYS A 566 -18.37 -6.22 -37.17
CA LYS A 566 -17.75 -6.00 -38.49
C LYS A 566 -18.79 -5.83 -39.60
N ASN A 567 -19.96 -6.44 -39.46
CA ASN A 567 -21.20 -6.10 -40.16
C ASN A 567 -22.28 -5.74 -39.13
N PRO A 568 -22.60 -4.45 -38.94
CA PRO A 568 -23.58 -3.98 -37.94
C PRO A 568 -24.98 -4.60 -38.11
N GLU A 569 -25.45 -4.75 -39.35
CA GLU A 569 -26.80 -5.23 -39.68
C GLU A 569 -26.96 -6.75 -39.49
N ALA A 570 -25.86 -7.50 -39.34
CA ALA A 570 -25.91 -8.94 -39.12
C ALA A 570 -26.34 -9.27 -37.68
N ALA A 571 -27.24 -10.24 -37.52
CA ALA A 571 -27.65 -10.73 -36.20
C ALA A 571 -26.45 -11.20 -35.37
N VAL A 572 -25.53 -11.94 -35.99
CA VAL A 572 -24.22 -12.35 -35.45
C VAL A 572 -23.13 -11.94 -36.44
N SER A 573 -22.02 -11.38 -35.96
CA SER A 573 -20.87 -10.96 -36.77
C SER A 573 -19.55 -11.18 -36.03
N GLU A 574 -18.43 -11.19 -36.73
CA GLU A 574 -17.11 -11.01 -36.11
C GLU A 574 -17.01 -9.60 -35.49
N PRO A 575 -16.23 -9.38 -34.43
CA PRO A 575 -15.90 -8.02 -34.01
C PRO A 575 -14.92 -7.35 -34.98
N VAL A 576 -14.90 -6.01 -35.01
CA VAL A 576 -13.87 -5.22 -35.71
C VAL A 576 -12.49 -5.40 -35.06
N LYS A 577 -12.44 -5.54 -33.73
CA LYS A 577 -11.25 -5.90 -32.94
C LYS A 577 -11.59 -7.08 -32.00
N PRO A 578 -11.06 -8.30 -32.22
CA PRO A 578 -11.25 -9.42 -31.29
C PRO A 578 -10.35 -9.27 -30.05
N ILE A 579 -10.78 -9.89 -28.94
CA ILE A 579 -10.02 -9.97 -27.69
C ILE A 579 -8.98 -11.09 -27.85
N VAL A 580 -7.76 -10.73 -28.25
CA VAL A 580 -6.67 -11.71 -28.45
C VAL A 580 -5.87 -11.87 -27.16
N PHE A 581 -5.80 -13.09 -26.64
CA PHE A 581 -4.94 -13.50 -25.54
C PHE A 581 -3.78 -14.37 -26.03
N TRP A 582 -2.61 -14.18 -25.41
CA TRP A 582 -1.41 -14.95 -25.64
C TRP A 582 -1.10 -15.84 -24.42
N LEU A 583 -0.79 -17.10 -24.67
CA LEU A 583 -0.28 -18.04 -23.67
C LEU A 583 1.24 -17.89 -23.59
N ASP A 584 1.73 -17.51 -22.41
CA ASP A 584 3.15 -17.49 -22.06
C ASP A 584 3.83 -18.85 -22.31
N ASN A 585 5.11 -18.82 -22.73
CA ASN A 585 5.90 -20.02 -22.97
C ASN A 585 6.30 -20.73 -21.65
N ALA A 586 6.31 -20.02 -20.52
CA ALA A 586 6.54 -20.60 -19.21
C ALA A 586 5.40 -21.54 -18.74
N ILE A 587 4.22 -21.49 -19.37
CA ILE A 587 3.11 -22.40 -19.12
C ILE A 587 3.52 -23.84 -19.54
N PRO A 588 3.45 -24.84 -18.64
CA PRO A 588 3.70 -26.24 -18.97
C PRO A 588 2.77 -26.73 -20.10
N GLU A 589 3.31 -27.47 -21.07
CA GLU A 589 2.59 -27.84 -22.30
C GLU A 589 1.23 -28.51 -22.05
N ASP A 590 1.19 -29.39 -21.05
CA ASP A 590 -0.01 -30.11 -20.59
C ASP A 590 -1.18 -29.18 -20.20
N TYR A 591 -0.89 -27.96 -19.73
CA TYR A 591 -1.90 -27.00 -19.29
C TYR A 591 -2.26 -25.96 -20.35
N ARG A 592 -1.42 -25.75 -21.37
CA ARG A 592 -1.68 -24.78 -22.47
C ARG A 592 -3.06 -25.00 -23.13
N LYS A 593 -3.44 -26.25 -23.40
CA LYS A 593 -4.74 -26.59 -24.01
C LYS A 593 -5.95 -26.40 -23.05
N PRO A 594 -5.93 -26.89 -21.79
CA PRO A 594 -6.94 -26.51 -20.79
C PRO A 594 -7.14 -25.00 -20.64
N LEU A 595 -6.05 -24.24 -20.54
CA LEU A 595 -6.06 -22.77 -20.37
C LEU A 595 -6.66 -22.06 -21.60
N ALA A 596 -6.32 -22.49 -22.82
CA ALA A 596 -6.98 -22.01 -24.04
C ALA A 596 -8.48 -22.34 -24.05
N SER A 597 -8.85 -23.54 -23.58
CA SER A 597 -10.25 -24.02 -23.56
C SER A 597 -11.10 -23.24 -22.55
N ALA A 598 -10.52 -22.87 -21.41
CA ALA A 598 -11.12 -21.99 -20.41
C ALA A 598 -11.54 -20.65 -21.01
N ILE A 599 -10.60 -19.95 -21.65
CA ILE A 599 -10.86 -18.67 -22.34
C ILE A 599 -11.93 -18.84 -23.44
N LEU A 600 -11.75 -19.81 -24.34
CA LEU A 600 -12.61 -19.96 -25.52
C LEU A 600 -14.04 -20.43 -25.17
N SER A 601 -14.27 -20.96 -23.96
CA SER A 601 -15.60 -21.34 -23.48
C SER A 601 -16.60 -20.16 -23.39
N TRP A 602 -16.11 -18.92 -23.41
CA TRP A 602 -16.90 -17.70 -23.43
C TRP A 602 -17.40 -17.28 -24.84
N ASN A 603 -16.82 -17.78 -25.94
CA ASN A 603 -17.30 -17.43 -27.29
C ASN A 603 -18.77 -17.83 -27.54
N PRO A 604 -19.23 -19.05 -27.18
CA PRO A 604 -20.66 -19.42 -27.25
C PRO A 604 -21.61 -18.60 -26.36
N VAL A 605 -21.07 -17.73 -25.48
CA VAL A 605 -21.84 -16.74 -24.70
C VAL A 605 -21.94 -15.42 -25.47
N LEU A 606 -20.82 -14.93 -26.02
CA LEU A 606 -20.77 -13.70 -26.83
C LEU A 606 -21.47 -13.85 -28.19
N GLU A 607 -21.54 -15.06 -28.75
CA GLU A 607 -22.35 -15.35 -29.94
C GLU A 607 -23.84 -15.02 -29.72
N LYS A 608 -24.35 -15.27 -28.51
CA LYS A 608 -25.74 -14.95 -28.12
C LYS A 608 -26.00 -13.45 -27.96
N THR A 609 -24.95 -12.64 -27.84
CA THR A 609 -25.04 -11.17 -27.87
C THR A 609 -24.72 -10.57 -29.24
N GLY A 610 -24.35 -11.41 -30.21
CA GLY A 610 -24.14 -11.05 -31.61
C GLY A 610 -22.69 -11.11 -32.09
N PHE A 611 -21.75 -11.66 -31.31
CA PHE A 611 -20.32 -11.68 -31.63
C PHE A 611 -19.76 -13.11 -31.77
N LYS A 612 -19.53 -13.57 -33.00
CA LYS A 612 -18.78 -14.81 -33.29
C LYS A 612 -17.28 -14.57 -33.22
N ASP A 613 -16.51 -15.59 -32.83
CA ASP A 613 -15.03 -15.55 -32.73
C ASP A 613 -14.50 -14.31 -31.97
N ALA A 614 -15.26 -13.86 -30.96
CA ALA A 614 -15.04 -12.59 -30.26
C ALA A 614 -13.72 -12.58 -29.47
N ILE A 615 -13.35 -13.75 -28.95
CA ILE A 615 -12.14 -14.02 -28.18
C ILE A 615 -11.27 -15.00 -28.98
N GLN A 616 -9.96 -14.77 -28.97
CA GLN A 616 -8.98 -15.61 -29.66
C GLN A 616 -7.81 -15.93 -28.72
N VAL A 617 -7.30 -17.15 -28.76
CA VAL A 617 -6.11 -17.57 -27.98
C VAL A 617 -5.00 -17.96 -28.93
N LYS A 618 -3.77 -17.54 -28.63
CA LYS A 618 -2.55 -17.85 -29.38
C LYS A 618 -1.46 -18.32 -28.43
N GLN A 619 -0.61 -19.25 -28.85
CA GLN A 619 0.65 -19.53 -28.15
C GLN A 619 1.66 -18.44 -28.50
N MET A 620 2.46 -17.96 -27.52
CA MET A 620 3.61 -17.12 -27.85
C MET A 620 4.63 -17.92 -28.69
N PRO A 621 5.32 -17.32 -29.66
CA PRO A 621 6.40 -18.01 -30.37
C PRO A 621 7.60 -18.21 -29.42
N ASP A 622 8.19 -19.41 -29.38
CA ASP A 622 9.44 -19.64 -28.63
C ASP A 622 10.63 -18.85 -29.23
N LYS A 623 10.56 -18.55 -30.53
CA LYS A 623 11.57 -17.81 -31.30
C LYS A 623 10.88 -16.91 -32.34
N PRO A 624 10.38 -15.72 -31.97
CA PRO A 624 9.84 -14.76 -32.94
C PRO A 624 10.94 -14.27 -33.88
N SER A 625 10.58 -13.94 -35.12
CA SER A 625 11.52 -13.34 -36.06
C SER A 625 11.85 -11.88 -35.69
N GLU A 626 13.03 -11.40 -36.07
CA GLU A 626 13.42 -9.99 -35.84
C GLU A 626 12.41 -9.00 -36.42
N ASP A 627 11.74 -9.34 -37.52
CA ASP A 627 10.74 -8.49 -38.17
C ASP A 627 9.47 -8.38 -37.33
N GLU A 628 8.96 -9.49 -36.79
CA GLU A 628 7.82 -9.51 -35.87
C GLU A 628 8.11 -8.75 -34.57
N VAL A 629 9.34 -8.85 -34.04
CA VAL A 629 9.77 -8.14 -32.83
C VAL A 629 9.90 -6.63 -33.11
N LYS A 630 10.55 -6.23 -34.21
CA LYS A 630 10.72 -4.81 -34.59
C LYS A 630 9.41 -4.11 -34.92
N LYS A 631 8.49 -4.81 -35.61
CA LYS A 631 7.12 -4.33 -35.84
C LYS A 631 6.22 -4.45 -34.61
N GLY A 632 6.64 -5.19 -33.59
CA GLY A 632 5.89 -5.42 -32.36
C GLY A 632 4.56 -6.13 -32.61
N LEU A 633 4.55 -7.16 -33.45
CA LEU A 633 3.37 -7.97 -33.80
C LEU A 633 3.09 -9.11 -32.80
N VAL A 634 4.10 -9.44 -31.99
CA VAL A 634 4.09 -10.53 -31.00
C VAL A 634 4.68 -10.02 -29.67
N PRO A 635 4.20 -10.51 -28.51
CA PRO A 635 4.81 -10.18 -27.22
C PRO A 635 6.22 -10.79 -27.08
N THR A 636 7.12 -10.04 -26.46
CA THR A 636 8.46 -10.52 -26.05
C THR A 636 8.77 -10.26 -24.57
N ASP A 637 7.84 -9.63 -23.87
CA ASP A 637 7.80 -9.35 -22.44
C ASP A 637 6.33 -9.55 -22.06
N THR A 638 6.04 -10.27 -20.97
CA THR A 638 4.66 -10.48 -20.52
C THR A 638 4.07 -9.21 -19.90
N ALA A 639 4.89 -8.19 -19.60
CA ALA A 639 4.47 -6.87 -19.13
C ALA A 639 4.25 -5.82 -20.26
N ASP A 640 4.35 -6.22 -21.54
CA ASP A 640 4.01 -5.36 -22.69
C ASP A 640 2.47 -5.24 -22.83
N MET A 641 1.89 -4.19 -22.24
CA MET A 641 0.44 -3.98 -22.11
C MET A 641 -0.26 -3.62 -23.45
N ARG A 642 0.41 -3.81 -24.59
CA ARG A 642 -0.27 -3.91 -25.90
C ARG A 642 -0.95 -5.26 -26.09
N PHE A 643 -0.45 -6.30 -25.40
CA PHE A 643 -0.92 -7.68 -25.56
C PHE A 643 -1.65 -8.15 -24.30
N ASN A 644 -2.72 -8.92 -24.48
CA ASN A 644 -3.34 -9.63 -23.37
C ASN A 644 -2.65 -10.98 -23.18
N VAL A 645 -2.37 -11.38 -21.94
CA VAL A 645 -1.48 -12.51 -21.63
C VAL A 645 -2.04 -13.37 -20.50
N ILE A 646 -2.05 -14.70 -20.65
CA ILE A 646 -1.93 -15.62 -19.50
C ILE A 646 -0.45 -15.77 -19.21
N ARG A 647 -0.04 -15.42 -18.00
CA ARG A 647 1.34 -15.44 -17.49
C ARG A 647 1.49 -16.55 -16.46
N TRP A 648 2.62 -17.27 -16.48
CA TRP A 648 2.90 -18.33 -15.52
C TRP A 648 4.01 -17.89 -14.55
N VAL A 649 3.72 -17.83 -13.26
CA VAL A 649 4.68 -17.40 -12.22
C VAL A 649 4.96 -18.53 -11.21
N VAL A 650 5.95 -18.32 -10.34
CA VAL A 650 6.30 -19.27 -9.27
C VAL A 650 6.58 -18.49 -7.99
N SER A 651 5.68 -18.59 -7.01
CA SER A 651 5.92 -18.11 -5.64
C SER A 651 6.72 -19.12 -4.81
N PRO A 652 7.54 -18.68 -3.83
CA PRO A 652 8.39 -19.56 -3.02
C PRO A 652 7.60 -20.42 -2.02
N ASN A 653 6.39 -20.00 -1.65
CA ASN A 653 5.55 -20.64 -0.65
C ASN A 653 4.27 -21.17 -1.32
N PRO A 654 4.07 -22.50 -1.43
CA PRO A 654 2.85 -23.07 -2.01
C PRO A 654 1.54 -22.73 -1.29
N ALA A 655 1.59 -22.11 -0.11
CA ALA A 655 0.42 -21.60 0.59
C ALA A 655 -0.01 -20.19 0.13
N ASP A 656 0.87 -19.43 -0.54
CA ASP A 656 0.59 -18.11 -1.13
C ASP A 656 0.18 -18.19 -2.62
N SER A 657 -0.02 -19.41 -3.15
CA SER A 657 -0.45 -19.64 -4.54
C SER A 657 -1.77 -18.96 -4.88
N TYR A 658 -1.89 -18.48 -6.12
CA TYR A 658 -3.03 -17.70 -6.59
C TYR A 658 -3.25 -17.82 -8.10
N ALA A 659 -4.42 -17.38 -8.55
CA ALA A 659 -4.63 -16.82 -9.87
C ALA A 659 -5.24 -15.43 -9.71
N VAL A 660 -5.05 -14.53 -10.69
CA VAL A 660 -5.66 -13.20 -10.67
C VAL A 660 -5.82 -12.60 -12.07
N ALA A 661 -7.02 -12.12 -12.35
CA ALA A 661 -7.37 -11.30 -13.50
C ALA A 661 -7.07 -9.81 -13.24
N LEU A 662 -6.29 -9.20 -14.12
CA LEU A 662 -5.85 -7.81 -14.05
C LEU A 662 -6.30 -7.06 -15.31
N ALA A 663 -7.50 -6.48 -15.27
CA ALA A 663 -8.07 -5.68 -16.37
C ALA A 663 -7.84 -4.18 -16.17
N ARG A 664 -7.29 -3.51 -17.19
CA ARG A 664 -6.98 -2.08 -17.20
C ARG A 664 -7.98 -1.34 -18.08
N HIS A 665 -8.60 -0.28 -17.56
CA HIS A 665 -9.73 0.39 -18.21
C HIS A 665 -9.60 1.92 -18.19
N ASN A 666 -10.26 2.58 -19.13
CA ASN A 666 -10.37 4.04 -19.20
C ASN A 666 -11.28 4.55 -18.05
N PRO A 667 -10.77 5.37 -17.11
CA PRO A 667 -11.53 5.83 -15.93
C PRO A 667 -12.61 6.88 -16.23
N LEU A 668 -12.78 7.28 -17.50
CA LEU A 668 -13.87 8.17 -17.94
C LEU A 668 -15.05 7.39 -18.55
N THR A 669 -14.85 6.14 -18.97
CA THR A 669 -15.82 5.41 -19.81
C THR A 669 -16.07 3.96 -19.39
N GLY A 670 -15.15 3.34 -18.66
CA GLY A 670 -15.16 1.90 -18.38
C GLY A 670 -14.67 1.03 -19.55
N GLN A 671 -14.23 1.61 -20.68
CA GLN A 671 -13.66 0.84 -21.78
C GLN A 671 -12.40 0.09 -21.31
N ILE A 672 -12.40 -1.24 -21.34
CA ILE A 672 -11.22 -2.06 -21.09
C ILE A 672 -10.26 -1.88 -22.27
N LEU A 673 -8.98 -1.65 -21.95
CA LEU A 673 -7.90 -1.29 -22.88
C LEU A 673 -6.91 -2.45 -23.05
N ASN A 674 -6.55 -3.08 -21.93
CA ASN A 674 -5.67 -4.25 -21.86
C ASN A 674 -6.10 -5.13 -20.68
N ALA A 675 -5.78 -6.42 -20.71
CA ALA A 675 -5.90 -7.27 -19.55
C ALA A 675 -4.83 -8.39 -19.52
N SER A 676 -4.45 -8.86 -18.33
CA SER A 676 -3.69 -10.12 -18.19
C SER A 676 -4.28 -11.00 -17.10
N ILE A 677 -3.96 -12.29 -17.12
CA ILE A 677 -4.25 -13.24 -16.04
C ILE A 677 -2.90 -13.82 -15.59
N THR A 678 -2.56 -13.66 -14.32
CA THR A 678 -1.40 -14.33 -13.73
C THR A 678 -1.87 -15.62 -13.06
N VAL A 679 -1.16 -16.73 -13.27
CA VAL A 679 -1.40 -18.03 -12.61
C VAL A 679 -0.11 -18.50 -11.97
N ASP A 680 -0.12 -18.73 -10.65
CA ASP A 680 1.00 -19.33 -9.94
C ASP A 680 1.08 -20.85 -10.17
N ALA A 681 2.30 -21.35 -10.36
CA ALA A 681 2.60 -22.76 -10.59
C ALA A 681 2.16 -23.68 -9.44
N GLY A 682 1.97 -23.16 -8.23
CA GLY A 682 1.42 -23.92 -7.10
C GLY A 682 -0.08 -24.22 -7.23
N MET A 683 -0.84 -23.49 -8.06
CA MET A 683 -2.22 -23.86 -8.42
C MET A 683 -2.27 -25.21 -9.16
N ALA A 684 -1.21 -25.59 -9.87
CA ALA A 684 -1.06 -26.92 -10.46
C ALA A 684 -0.55 -27.99 -9.47
N GLN A 685 -0.05 -27.59 -8.30
CA GLN A 685 0.63 -28.45 -7.32
C GLN A 685 -0.22 -28.62 -6.05
N ILE A 686 -1.53 -28.82 -6.21
CA ILE A 686 -2.54 -28.82 -5.13
C ILE A 686 -2.21 -29.69 -3.90
N THR A 687 -1.39 -30.75 -4.04
CA THR A 687 -0.97 -31.61 -2.91
C THR A 687 0.17 -31.02 -2.06
N LYS A 688 0.76 -29.88 -2.44
CA LYS A 688 1.87 -29.21 -1.72
C LYS A 688 1.43 -28.09 -0.77
N VAL A 689 0.14 -27.79 -0.67
CA VAL A 689 -0.39 -26.81 0.29
C VAL A 689 -0.34 -27.38 1.70
N GLU A 690 0.17 -26.61 2.67
CA GLU A 690 0.64 -27.01 4.02
C GLU A 690 2.16 -27.32 4.10
N HIS A 691 2.96 -26.27 4.28
CA HIS A 691 4.24 -26.34 5.03
C HIS A 691 4.33 -25.32 6.18
N LYS A 692 3.61 -24.18 6.13
CA LYS A 692 3.73 -23.09 7.12
C LYS A 692 2.60 -23.00 8.16
N ASP A 693 1.38 -23.38 7.82
CA ASP A 693 0.24 -23.30 8.75
C ASP A 693 -0.29 -24.69 9.10
N ILE A 694 -0.30 -25.01 10.40
CA ILE A 694 -1.25 -25.98 10.95
C ILE A 694 -2.59 -25.25 10.90
N VAL A 695 -3.46 -25.59 9.94
CA VAL A 695 -4.78 -24.95 9.81
C VAL A 695 -5.67 -25.43 10.96
N SER A 696 -5.53 -24.73 12.09
CA SER A 696 -6.41 -24.79 13.25
C SER A 696 -7.87 -24.84 12.77
N PRO A 697 -8.61 -25.93 13.02
CA PRO A 697 -10.00 -26.04 12.56
C PRO A 697 -10.94 -24.98 13.17
N GLU A 698 -10.48 -24.30 14.22
CA GLU A 698 -11.09 -23.12 14.82
C GLU A 698 -11.04 -21.89 13.89
N ALA A 699 -10.09 -21.81 12.96
CA ALA A 699 -9.96 -20.70 12.00
C ALA A 699 -11.18 -20.57 11.07
N ALA A 700 -11.89 -21.68 10.80
CA ALA A 700 -13.17 -21.67 10.10
C ALA A 700 -14.26 -20.89 10.88
N PHE A 701 -14.18 -20.85 12.21
CA PHE A 701 -15.07 -20.05 13.07
C PHE A 701 -14.52 -18.65 13.36
N ALA A 702 -13.19 -18.46 13.38
CA ALA A 702 -12.55 -17.16 13.54
C ALA A 702 -12.96 -16.20 12.42
N ARG A 703 -12.84 -16.62 11.14
CA ARG A 703 -13.26 -15.81 9.98
C ARG A 703 -14.74 -15.40 10.06
N ILE A 704 -15.64 -16.30 10.47
CA ILE A 704 -17.06 -15.95 10.69
C ILE A 704 -17.20 -14.87 11.77
N ALA A 705 -16.50 -15.00 12.90
CA ALA A 705 -16.54 -14.00 13.96
C ALA A 705 -15.94 -12.65 13.55
N GLU A 706 -14.95 -12.62 12.66
CA GLU A 706 -14.37 -11.39 12.11
C GLU A 706 -15.38 -10.64 11.23
N TYR A 707 -16.03 -11.32 10.28
CA TYR A 707 -17.10 -10.75 9.47
C TYR A 707 -18.31 -10.31 10.30
N GLU A 708 -18.64 -11.05 11.36
CA GLU A 708 -19.77 -10.72 12.25
C GLU A 708 -19.53 -9.48 13.12
N ASN A 709 -18.28 -9.18 13.54
CA ASN A 709 -18.02 -8.12 14.53
C ASN A 709 -17.68 -6.74 13.95
N HIS A 710 -17.47 -6.60 12.64
CA HIS A 710 -17.19 -5.30 11.97
C HIS A 710 -16.04 -4.47 12.60
N ASP A 711 -15.05 -5.12 13.22
CA ASP A 711 -13.89 -4.45 13.81
C ASP A 711 -12.88 -4.06 12.72
N ASP A 712 -13.19 -2.98 11.97
CA ASP A 712 -12.38 -2.51 10.85
C ASP A 712 -10.93 -2.17 11.21
N THR A 713 -10.61 -1.99 12.51
CA THR A 713 -9.24 -1.78 12.98
C THR A 713 -8.40 -3.06 12.93
N LYS A 714 -9.00 -4.23 13.22
CA LYS A 714 -8.34 -5.54 13.06
C LYS A 714 -8.40 -6.04 11.63
N LEU A 715 -9.51 -5.77 10.94
CA LEU A 715 -9.70 -6.19 9.54
C LEU A 715 -8.72 -5.51 8.56
N ALA A 716 -8.04 -4.44 8.96
CA ALA A 716 -6.95 -3.81 8.22
C ALA A 716 -5.58 -4.51 8.37
N GLY A 717 -5.43 -5.45 9.31
CA GLY A 717 -4.12 -5.96 9.76
C GLY A 717 -3.37 -6.83 8.75
N GLN A 718 -3.92 -8.02 8.43
CA GLN A 718 -3.18 -9.05 7.66
C GLN A 718 -4.02 -9.88 6.65
N SER A 719 -5.36 -9.89 6.74
CA SER A 719 -6.20 -10.78 5.90
C SER A 719 -6.91 -10.10 4.72
N LYS A 720 -7.59 -8.94 4.88
CA LYS A 720 -8.46 -8.35 3.83
C LYS A 720 -7.76 -8.01 2.49
N LEU A 721 -6.43 -7.84 2.46
CA LEU A 721 -5.67 -7.57 1.23
C LEU A 721 -5.10 -8.84 0.56
N ARG A 722 -5.19 -10.00 1.22
CA ARG A 722 -4.80 -11.29 0.64
C ARG A 722 -6.04 -12.03 0.16
N CYS A 723 -6.08 -12.38 -1.12
CA CYS A 723 -7.16 -13.20 -1.65
C CYS A 723 -6.97 -14.66 -1.20
N GLU A 724 -7.60 -15.05 -0.09
CA GLU A 724 -7.57 -16.44 0.42
C GLU A 724 -8.13 -17.50 -0.56
N TYR A 725 -8.64 -17.07 -1.73
CA TYR A 725 -9.15 -17.93 -2.80
C TYR A 725 -8.17 -19.05 -3.14
N GLY A 726 -6.89 -18.73 -3.42
CA GLY A 726 -5.92 -19.73 -3.88
C GLY A 726 -5.73 -20.87 -2.87
N HIS A 727 -5.34 -20.55 -1.63
CA HIS A 727 -5.21 -21.52 -0.54
C HIS A 727 -6.48 -22.35 -0.31
N ALA A 728 -7.66 -21.70 -0.27
CA ALA A 728 -8.92 -22.39 -0.01
C ALA A 728 -9.42 -23.23 -1.20
N ALA A 729 -9.16 -22.79 -2.43
CA ALA A 729 -9.45 -23.52 -3.66
C ALA A 729 -8.54 -24.74 -3.79
N GLN A 730 -7.23 -24.58 -3.55
CA GLN A 730 -6.29 -25.71 -3.49
C GLN A 730 -6.65 -26.68 -2.35
N THR A 731 -7.12 -26.20 -1.20
CA THR A 731 -7.58 -27.06 -0.08
C THR A 731 -8.80 -27.91 -0.50
N ASN A 732 -9.80 -27.28 -1.14
CA ASN A 732 -10.95 -28.00 -1.70
C ASN A 732 -10.52 -28.97 -2.83
N ALA A 733 -9.58 -28.55 -3.68
CA ALA A 733 -9.05 -29.38 -4.75
C ALA A 733 -8.26 -30.58 -4.21
N TYR A 734 -7.45 -30.41 -3.16
CA TYR A 734 -6.71 -31.50 -2.54
C TYR A 734 -7.67 -32.46 -1.82
N PHE A 735 -8.68 -31.97 -1.08
CA PHE A 735 -9.72 -32.82 -0.50
C PHE A 735 -10.44 -33.64 -1.58
N GLY A 736 -10.82 -33.02 -2.70
CA GLY A 736 -11.45 -33.72 -3.82
C GLY A 736 -10.55 -34.76 -4.51
N LEU A 737 -9.25 -34.47 -4.67
CA LEU A 737 -8.27 -35.42 -5.20
C LEU A 737 -8.05 -36.59 -4.23
N LEU A 738 -7.91 -36.31 -2.92
CA LEU A 738 -7.79 -37.32 -1.87
C LEU A 738 -9.02 -38.24 -1.85
N ALA A 739 -10.22 -37.65 -1.86
CA ALA A 739 -11.49 -38.37 -1.96
C ALA A 739 -11.58 -39.19 -3.25
N SER A 740 -11.14 -38.66 -4.40
CA SER A 740 -11.13 -39.42 -5.65
C SER A 740 -10.14 -40.60 -5.59
N SER A 741 -8.98 -40.43 -4.94
CA SER A 741 -7.97 -41.49 -4.83
C SER A 741 -8.38 -42.66 -3.93
N LEU A 742 -9.24 -42.43 -2.93
CA LEU A 742 -9.62 -43.44 -1.91
C LEU A 742 -11.06 -43.95 -2.04
N LEU A 743 -11.94 -43.19 -2.68
CA LEU A 743 -13.38 -43.48 -2.75
C LEU A 743 -13.89 -43.65 -4.21
N ALA A 744 -13.06 -43.33 -5.20
CA ALA A 744 -13.41 -43.33 -6.62
C ALA A 744 -12.20 -43.65 -7.53
N GLU A 745 -11.37 -44.60 -7.11
CA GLU A 745 -10.12 -44.96 -7.80
C GLU A 745 -10.35 -45.25 -9.29
N GLY A 746 -9.42 -44.78 -10.14
CA GLY A 746 -9.48 -44.96 -11.59
C GLY A 746 -10.48 -44.08 -12.35
N LYS A 747 -11.35 -43.29 -11.69
CA LYS A 747 -12.33 -42.44 -12.40
C LYS A 747 -11.74 -41.26 -13.18
N ILE A 748 -10.64 -40.69 -12.70
CA ILE A 748 -9.96 -39.54 -13.29
C ILE A 748 -8.47 -39.63 -12.93
N SER A 749 -7.57 -39.27 -13.84
CA SER A 749 -6.15 -39.16 -13.49
C SER A 749 -5.90 -37.87 -12.69
N GLN A 750 -4.86 -37.85 -11.85
CA GLN A 750 -4.47 -36.62 -11.15
C GLN A 750 -4.18 -35.45 -12.13
N LYS A 751 -3.62 -35.76 -13.31
CA LYS A 751 -3.35 -34.80 -14.39
C LYS A 751 -4.64 -34.21 -14.95
N ASP A 752 -5.63 -35.04 -15.27
CA ASP A 752 -6.92 -34.56 -15.80
C ASP A 752 -7.73 -33.79 -14.75
N TYR A 753 -7.62 -34.19 -13.48
CA TYR A 753 -8.26 -33.49 -12.36
C TYR A 753 -7.67 -32.08 -12.14
N VAL A 754 -6.34 -31.96 -12.16
CA VAL A 754 -5.64 -30.66 -12.10
C VAL A 754 -5.91 -29.81 -13.35
N ALA A 755 -5.96 -30.42 -14.54
CA ALA A 755 -6.32 -29.72 -15.77
C ALA A 755 -7.76 -29.17 -15.74
N GLN A 756 -8.72 -29.91 -15.16
CA GLN A 756 -10.09 -29.41 -14.95
C GLN A 756 -10.14 -28.28 -13.91
N PHE A 757 -9.37 -28.37 -12.82
CA PHE A 757 -9.26 -27.31 -11.82
C PHE A 757 -8.68 -26.02 -12.41
N LEU A 758 -7.57 -26.11 -13.15
CA LEU A 758 -6.97 -24.95 -13.83
C LEU A 758 -7.89 -24.36 -14.91
N GLN A 759 -8.70 -25.18 -15.58
CA GLN A 759 -9.72 -24.70 -16.51
C GLN A 759 -10.84 -23.94 -15.81
N ASP A 760 -11.36 -24.43 -14.68
CA ASP A 760 -12.38 -23.75 -13.86
C ASP A 760 -11.88 -22.38 -13.37
N VAL A 761 -10.71 -22.37 -12.71
CA VAL A 761 -10.01 -21.15 -12.25
C VAL A 761 -9.86 -20.14 -13.39
N VAL A 762 -9.31 -20.52 -14.54
CA VAL A 762 -9.08 -19.55 -15.63
C VAL A 762 -10.37 -19.18 -16.39
N THR A 763 -11.44 -19.97 -16.29
CA THR A 763 -12.77 -19.58 -16.79
C THR A 763 -13.38 -18.50 -15.89
N HIS A 764 -13.18 -18.60 -14.57
CA HIS A 764 -13.51 -17.57 -13.57
C HIS A 764 -12.71 -16.28 -13.82
N GLU A 765 -11.37 -16.36 -13.90
CA GLU A 765 -10.52 -15.19 -14.17
C GLU A 765 -10.92 -14.50 -15.48
N PHE A 766 -11.22 -15.26 -16.55
CA PHE A 766 -11.65 -14.64 -17.80
C PHE A 766 -13.03 -13.95 -17.71
N GLY A 767 -13.89 -14.34 -16.77
CA GLY A 767 -15.12 -13.60 -16.47
C GLY A 767 -14.85 -12.20 -15.92
N HIS A 768 -13.85 -12.03 -15.05
CA HIS A 768 -13.36 -10.72 -14.63
C HIS A 768 -12.78 -9.92 -15.81
N ILE A 769 -12.08 -10.56 -16.74
CA ILE A 769 -11.59 -9.93 -17.98
C ILE A 769 -12.74 -9.43 -18.87
N LEU A 770 -13.91 -10.07 -18.83
CA LEU A 770 -15.13 -9.56 -19.49
C LEU A 770 -15.87 -8.49 -18.67
N GLY A 771 -15.36 -8.13 -17.49
CA GLY A 771 -15.88 -7.09 -16.60
C GLY A 771 -16.74 -7.59 -15.44
N LEU A 772 -16.96 -8.90 -15.30
CA LEU A 772 -17.87 -9.47 -14.30
C LEU A 772 -17.29 -9.46 -12.88
N ARG A 773 -18.16 -9.34 -11.88
CA ARG A 773 -17.82 -9.50 -10.45
C ARG A 773 -18.25 -10.87 -9.90
N HIS A 774 -17.65 -11.25 -8.77
CA HIS A 774 -18.00 -12.43 -8.01
C HIS A 774 -19.50 -12.54 -7.72
N ASN A 775 -20.07 -13.74 -7.84
CA ASN A 775 -21.47 -14.02 -7.61
C ASN A 775 -21.68 -15.25 -6.70
N PHE A 776 -21.45 -15.08 -5.39
CA PHE A 776 -21.38 -16.16 -4.38
C PHE A 776 -22.73 -16.81 -3.98
N VAL A 777 -23.77 -16.65 -4.78
CA VAL A 777 -25.08 -17.34 -4.65
C VAL A 777 -25.34 -18.28 -5.83
N ALA A 778 -24.44 -18.31 -6.81
CA ALA A 778 -24.65 -19.03 -8.06
C ALA A 778 -24.42 -20.55 -7.92
N SER A 779 -23.65 -20.98 -6.92
CA SER A 779 -23.52 -22.35 -6.43
C SER A 779 -24.89 -23.03 -6.17
N THR A 780 -25.91 -22.24 -5.82
CA THR A 780 -27.25 -22.70 -5.45
C THR A 780 -28.16 -23.11 -6.63
N GLN A 781 -27.61 -23.24 -7.83
CA GLN A 781 -28.39 -23.52 -9.05
C GLN A 781 -28.96 -24.94 -9.15
N TYR A 782 -28.24 -25.95 -8.66
CA TYR A 782 -28.56 -27.37 -8.89
C TYR A 782 -28.66 -28.15 -7.58
N SER A 783 -29.61 -29.07 -7.44
CA SER A 783 -29.59 -30.02 -6.31
C SER A 783 -28.45 -31.03 -6.43
N LEU A 784 -28.06 -31.68 -5.32
CA LEU A 784 -27.05 -32.76 -5.33
C LEU A 784 -27.44 -33.92 -6.27
N ALA A 785 -28.75 -34.16 -6.46
CA ALA A 785 -29.27 -35.12 -7.43
C ALA A 785 -29.03 -34.67 -8.88
N GLN A 786 -29.24 -33.39 -9.19
CA GLN A 786 -28.93 -32.83 -10.52
C GLN A 786 -27.43 -32.82 -10.81
N LEU A 787 -26.58 -32.50 -9.82
CA LEU A 787 -25.12 -32.62 -9.94
C LEU A 787 -24.63 -34.07 -10.13
N SER A 788 -25.50 -35.05 -9.86
CA SER A 788 -25.29 -36.48 -10.10
C SER A 788 -25.84 -36.96 -11.45
N ASP A 789 -26.55 -36.14 -12.23
CA ASP A 789 -27.18 -36.54 -13.49
C ASP A 789 -26.41 -35.99 -14.72
N PRO A 790 -25.74 -36.84 -15.52
CA PRO A 790 -25.05 -36.41 -16.74
C PRO A 790 -25.99 -35.91 -17.85
N LYS A 791 -27.32 -35.98 -17.68
CA LYS A 791 -28.29 -35.29 -18.56
C LYS A 791 -28.48 -33.82 -18.17
N VAL A 792 -28.17 -33.45 -16.92
CA VAL A 792 -28.31 -32.08 -16.41
C VAL A 792 -26.97 -31.35 -16.41
N VAL A 793 -25.90 -32.00 -15.94
CA VAL A 793 -24.52 -31.47 -15.98
C VAL A 793 -23.54 -32.46 -16.65
N PRO A 794 -23.67 -32.74 -17.96
CA PRO A 794 -22.67 -33.55 -18.67
C PRO A 794 -21.28 -32.91 -18.63
N ASN A 795 -20.23 -33.74 -18.74
CA ASN A 795 -18.84 -33.31 -18.87
C ASN A 795 -18.69 -32.10 -19.83
N GLY A 796 -17.99 -31.06 -19.38
CA GLY A 796 -17.81 -29.81 -20.13
C GLY A 796 -18.89 -28.75 -19.92
N LYS A 797 -19.88 -28.97 -19.04
CA LYS A 797 -20.90 -27.99 -18.64
C LYS A 797 -20.64 -27.37 -17.26
N PRO A 798 -21.22 -26.19 -16.98
CA PRO A 798 -21.19 -25.58 -15.65
C PRO A 798 -21.83 -26.45 -14.57
N ILE A 799 -21.28 -26.40 -13.36
CA ILE A 799 -21.87 -27.00 -12.13
C ILE A 799 -22.58 -25.98 -11.23
N ALA A 800 -22.68 -24.72 -11.68
CA ALA A 800 -23.33 -23.61 -10.99
C ALA A 800 -24.06 -22.68 -11.98
N ALA A 801 -24.78 -21.67 -11.49
CA ALA A 801 -25.34 -20.64 -12.35
C ALA A 801 -24.27 -19.69 -12.92
N SER A 802 -23.09 -19.60 -12.30
CA SER A 802 -22.01 -18.69 -12.68
C SER A 802 -20.66 -19.35 -12.44
N VAL A 803 -19.67 -19.11 -13.30
CA VAL A 803 -18.27 -19.38 -12.97
C VAL A 803 -17.70 -18.36 -12.00
N MET A 804 -18.33 -17.18 -11.82
CA MET A 804 -17.90 -16.12 -10.88
C MET A 804 -18.15 -16.46 -9.40
N ASP A 805 -18.58 -17.69 -9.10
CA ASP A 805 -18.63 -18.22 -7.75
C ASP A 805 -17.30 -18.93 -7.41
N TYR A 806 -16.97 -19.07 -6.13
CA TYR A 806 -15.85 -19.92 -5.71
C TYR A 806 -16.32 -21.36 -5.59
N ASN A 807 -16.58 -21.96 -6.75
CA ASN A 807 -17.09 -23.32 -6.88
C ASN A 807 -16.13 -24.35 -6.25
N PRO A 808 -16.60 -25.21 -5.33
CA PRO A 808 -15.82 -26.32 -4.83
C PRO A 808 -15.96 -27.54 -5.76
N VAL A 809 -15.20 -28.60 -5.45
CA VAL A 809 -15.25 -29.86 -6.19
C VAL A 809 -16.66 -30.47 -6.18
N ASN A 810 -17.15 -30.91 -7.36
CA ASN A 810 -18.41 -31.62 -7.49
C ASN A 810 -18.30 -33.04 -6.85
N ILE A 811 -18.64 -33.11 -5.56
CA ILE A 811 -18.57 -34.32 -4.74
C ILE A 811 -19.52 -35.45 -5.19
N ALA A 812 -20.39 -35.21 -6.18
CA ALA A 812 -21.19 -36.23 -6.85
C ALA A 812 -20.38 -37.07 -7.85
N ALA A 813 -19.37 -36.49 -8.51
CA ALA A 813 -18.50 -37.18 -9.48
C ALA A 813 -17.70 -38.34 -8.86
N LEU A 814 -17.50 -38.33 -7.53
CA LEU A 814 -16.99 -39.49 -6.80
C LEU A 814 -17.87 -40.73 -7.00
N LYS A 815 -19.21 -40.58 -7.06
CA LYS A 815 -20.14 -41.72 -7.13
C LYS A 815 -20.71 -41.98 -8.53
N VAL A 816 -20.98 -40.96 -9.34
CA VAL A 816 -21.45 -41.12 -10.75
C VAL A 816 -20.30 -40.85 -11.74
N SER A 817 -20.44 -41.24 -13.01
CA SER A 817 -19.48 -40.96 -14.10
C SER A 817 -20.15 -40.17 -15.22
N GLY A 818 -19.40 -39.32 -15.94
CA GLY A 818 -19.93 -38.48 -17.02
C GLY A 818 -20.44 -37.10 -16.59
N VAL A 819 -20.37 -36.79 -15.29
CA VAL A 819 -20.49 -35.44 -14.71
C VAL A 819 -19.09 -34.90 -14.37
N PRO A 820 -18.82 -33.60 -14.55
CA PRO A 820 -17.48 -33.04 -14.32
C PRO A 820 -17.19 -32.83 -12.83
N PHE A 821 -15.91 -32.74 -12.48
CA PHE A 821 -15.47 -32.40 -11.12
C PHE A 821 -15.47 -30.89 -10.83
N TRP A 822 -15.45 -30.05 -11.87
CA TRP A 822 -15.33 -28.59 -11.80
C TRP A 822 -16.20 -27.89 -12.88
N SER A 823 -16.35 -26.57 -12.84
CA SER A 823 -17.21 -25.77 -13.73
C SER A 823 -16.48 -25.36 -15.02
N LEU A 824 -16.48 -26.25 -16.00
CA LEU A 824 -15.63 -26.14 -17.20
C LEU A 824 -16.10 -25.13 -18.27
N SER A 825 -17.22 -24.43 -18.06
CA SER A 825 -17.74 -23.38 -18.96
C SER A 825 -18.77 -22.47 -18.25
N PRO A 826 -19.10 -21.27 -18.79
CA PRO A 826 -19.98 -20.30 -18.14
C PRO A 826 -21.43 -20.76 -17.97
N GLY A 827 -22.04 -20.35 -16.85
CA GLY A 827 -23.40 -20.70 -16.44
C GLY A 827 -24.50 -19.81 -17.00
N VAL A 828 -25.72 -19.98 -16.50
CA VAL A 828 -26.92 -19.26 -16.95
C VAL A 828 -26.96 -17.79 -16.50
N TYR A 829 -26.40 -17.49 -15.32
CA TYR A 829 -26.17 -16.13 -14.85
C TYR A 829 -25.20 -15.40 -15.77
N ASP A 830 -24.07 -16.04 -16.10
CA ASP A 830 -23.02 -15.45 -16.93
C ASP A 830 -23.56 -15.06 -18.31
N GLN A 831 -24.41 -15.91 -18.90
CA GLN A 831 -25.06 -15.64 -20.18
C GLN A 831 -26.00 -14.42 -20.13
N TRP A 832 -26.66 -14.18 -19.00
CA TRP A 832 -27.52 -13.02 -18.79
C TRP A 832 -26.73 -11.76 -18.41
N ALA A 833 -25.67 -11.88 -17.62
CA ALA A 833 -24.78 -10.78 -17.30
C ALA A 833 -24.03 -10.30 -18.56
N ILE A 834 -23.53 -11.21 -19.40
CA ILE A 834 -22.95 -10.86 -20.70
C ILE A 834 -24.02 -10.29 -21.66
N GLN A 835 -25.28 -10.75 -21.62
CA GLN A 835 -26.38 -10.08 -22.33
C GLN A 835 -26.52 -8.61 -21.91
N TYR A 836 -26.46 -8.32 -20.61
CA TYR A 836 -26.47 -6.94 -20.10
C TYR A 836 -25.21 -6.16 -20.51
N GLY A 837 -24.01 -6.74 -20.41
CA GLY A 837 -22.75 -6.05 -20.73
C GLY A 837 -22.52 -5.78 -22.21
N TYR A 838 -22.87 -6.74 -23.08
CA TYR A 838 -22.44 -6.78 -24.47
C TYR A 838 -23.59 -6.83 -25.50
N GLY A 839 -24.85 -6.98 -25.08
CA GLY A 839 -26.00 -6.94 -26.00
C GLY A 839 -26.09 -5.59 -26.75
N THR A 840 -26.17 -5.63 -28.09
CA THR A 840 -26.19 -4.44 -28.95
C THR A 840 -27.55 -3.74 -28.96
N VAL A 841 -27.56 -2.41 -28.85
CA VAL A 841 -28.75 -1.56 -29.07
C VAL A 841 -28.49 -0.68 -30.32
N PRO A 842 -28.96 -1.06 -31.53
CA PRO A 842 -28.52 -0.43 -32.77
C PRO A 842 -28.79 1.08 -32.91
N THR A 843 -29.79 1.60 -32.20
CA THR A 843 -30.19 3.02 -32.23
C THR A 843 -29.51 3.87 -31.13
N ALA A 844 -28.63 3.28 -30.31
CA ALA A 844 -28.00 4.00 -29.22
C ALA A 844 -26.84 4.88 -29.71
N THR A 845 -26.82 6.14 -29.27
CA THR A 845 -25.77 7.13 -29.54
C THR A 845 -25.08 7.59 -28.26
N LYS A 846 -25.76 7.46 -27.12
CA LYS A 846 -25.28 7.83 -25.78
C LYS A 846 -25.78 6.82 -24.72
N PRO A 847 -25.20 6.80 -23.50
CA PRO A 847 -25.55 5.81 -22.46
C PRO A 847 -27.04 5.76 -22.10
N ASP A 848 -27.74 6.90 -22.18
CA ASP A 848 -29.15 6.99 -21.78
C ASP A 848 -30.09 6.24 -22.74
N ASP A 849 -29.70 6.10 -24.02
CA ASP A 849 -30.51 5.47 -25.07
C ASP A 849 -30.65 3.95 -24.83
N GLU A 850 -29.67 3.34 -24.15
CA GLU A 850 -29.67 1.92 -23.80
C GLU A 850 -30.59 1.61 -22.59
N LEU A 851 -30.87 2.59 -21.73
CA LEU A 851 -31.54 2.40 -20.44
C LEU A 851 -32.88 1.64 -20.49
N PRO A 852 -33.77 1.80 -21.50
CA PRO A 852 -35.01 1.02 -21.56
C PRO A 852 -34.75 -0.49 -21.71
N VAL A 853 -33.80 -0.86 -22.57
CA VAL A 853 -33.41 -2.25 -22.84
C VAL A 853 -32.67 -2.84 -21.63
N LEU A 854 -31.72 -2.09 -21.07
CA LEU A 854 -30.96 -2.50 -19.89
C LEU A 854 -31.88 -2.75 -18.68
N LYS A 855 -32.88 -1.90 -18.45
CA LYS A 855 -33.90 -2.11 -17.41
C LYS A 855 -34.74 -3.36 -17.68
N GLN A 856 -35.10 -3.66 -18.94
CA GLN A 856 -35.82 -4.89 -19.27
C GLN A 856 -34.98 -6.15 -18.99
N ILE A 857 -33.68 -6.12 -19.30
CA ILE A 857 -32.76 -7.23 -18.98
C ILE A 857 -32.63 -7.37 -17.45
N ALA A 858 -32.37 -6.30 -16.72
CA ALA A 858 -32.13 -6.33 -15.27
C ALA A 858 -33.38 -6.69 -14.43
N ARG A 859 -34.59 -6.42 -14.91
CA ARG A 859 -35.85 -6.87 -14.26
C ARG A 859 -36.00 -8.39 -14.14
N ARG A 860 -35.13 -9.18 -14.78
CA ARG A 860 -35.11 -10.65 -14.74
C ARG A 860 -34.40 -11.24 -13.50
N SER A 861 -33.82 -10.41 -12.62
CA SER A 861 -32.98 -10.86 -11.50
C SER A 861 -33.65 -11.71 -10.41
N GLY A 862 -34.96 -11.95 -10.49
CA GLY A 862 -35.70 -12.88 -9.63
C GLY A 862 -35.97 -14.25 -10.27
N GLU A 863 -35.63 -14.44 -11.55
CA GLU A 863 -35.69 -15.73 -12.24
C GLU A 863 -34.67 -16.72 -11.66
N PRO A 864 -34.94 -18.05 -11.70
CA PRO A 864 -33.98 -19.07 -11.27
C PRO A 864 -32.63 -18.94 -11.99
N GLY A 865 -31.55 -18.92 -11.22
CA GLY A 865 -30.18 -18.78 -11.73
C GLY A 865 -29.77 -17.36 -12.14
N LEU A 866 -30.63 -16.34 -12.02
CA LEU A 866 -30.31 -14.94 -12.36
C LEU A 866 -30.13 -14.03 -11.13
N ILE A 867 -29.88 -14.61 -9.96
CA ILE A 867 -29.68 -13.89 -8.70
C ILE A 867 -28.23 -13.40 -8.63
N TYR A 868 -28.00 -12.17 -8.15
CA TYR A 868 -26.68 -11.59 -7.92
C TYR A 868 -26.47 -11.23 -6.44
N ASN A 869 -25.40 -11.76 -5.85
CA ASN A 869 -24.87 -11.37 -4.54
C ASN A 869 -23.34 -11.53 -4.51
N THR A 870 -22.63 -10.60 -3.91
CA THR A 870 -21.17 -10.41 -4.16
C THR A 870 -20.35 -10.31 -2.87
N ASP A 871 -19.08 -9.92 -2.96
CA ASP A 871 -18.10 -9.81 -1.86
C ASP A 871 -18.63 -9.15 -0.58
N PHE A 872 -19.55 -8.19 -0.73
CA PHE A 872 -20.16 -7.44 0.37
C PHE A 872 -21.12 -8.28 1.23
N GLU A 873 -21.70 -9.35 0.67
CA GLU A 873 -22.61 -10.26 1.38
C GLU A 873 -21.95 -11.62 1.72
N ALA A 874 -20.78 -11.92 1.14
CA ALA A 874 -20.10 -13.21 1.25
C ALA A 874 -19.79 -13.63 2.69
N ASP A 875 -20.07 -14.90 3.01
CA ASP A 875 -19.81 -15.56 4.30
C ASP A 875 -20.45 -14.90 5.55
N SER A 876 -21.28 -13.87 5.35
CA SER A 876 -22.00 -13.13 6.40
C SER A 876 -23.20 -13.94 6.95
N PHE A 877 -24.35 -13.31 7.20
CA PHE A 877 -25.53 -13.96 7.81
C PHE A 877 -26.47 -14.71 6.83
N ASP A 878 -26.24 -14.64 5.51
CA ASP A 878 -26.97 -15.44 4.51
C ASP A 878 -26.18 -16.73 4.18
N PRO A 879 -26.66 -17.92 4.57
CA PRO A 879 -26.00 -19.19 4.31
C PRO A 879 -26.28 -19.74 2.89
N THR A 880 -26.78 -18.88 2.00
CA THR A 880 -26.83 -19.07 0.54
C THR A 880 -25.99 -18.03 -0.21
N ILE A 881 -25.14 -17.28 0.48
CA ILE A 881 -24.13 -16.39 -0.12
C ILE A 881 -22.78 -16.72 0.53
N THR A 882 -22.02 -17.63 -0.10
CA THR A 882 -20.92 -18.32 0.58
C THR A 882 -19.80 -18.69 -0.39
N ARG A 883 -18.55 -18.68 0.07
CA ARG A 883 -17.42 -19.22 -0.70
C ARG A 883 -17.27 -20.73 -0.47
N PHE A 884 -16.98 -21.49 -1.52
CA PHE A 884 -16.75 -22.94 -1.51
C PHE A 884 -17.94 -23.79 -1.02
N ASP A 885 -19.18 -23.28 -1.13
CA ASP A 885 -20.38 -24.10 -0.99
C ASP A 885 -20.92 -24.59 -2.34
N SER A 886 -21.89 -25.48 -2.31
CA SER A 886 -22.54 -26.00 -3.51
C SER A 886 -23.96 -26.44 -3.21
N THR A 887 -24.73 -26.61 -4.28
CA THR A 887 -26.11 -27.08 -4.33
C THR A 887 -27.19 -26.10 -3.89
N SER A 888 -28.40 -26.30 -4.42
CA SER A 888 -29.62 -25.51 -4.15
C SER A 888 -30.10 -25.49 -2.70
N ASN A 889 -29.46 -26.26 -1.82
CA ASN A 889 -29.54 -26.14 -0.38
C ASN A 889 -28.17 -26.48 0.21
N PRO A 890 -27.28 -25.51 0.48
CA PRO A 890 -25.89 -25.78 0.86
C PRO A 890 -25.66 -26.76 2.02
N LEU A 891 -26.64 -26.98 2.91
CA LEU A 891 -26.59 -28.06 3.90
C LEU A 891 -26.45 -29.46 3.27
N ASP A 892 -26.96 -29.71 2.07
CA ASP A 892 -26.86 -31.00 1.37
C ASP A 892 -25.41 -31.29 0.95
N TYR A 893 -24.71 -30.24 0.47
CA TYR A 893 -23.28 -30.31 0.18
C TYR A 893 -22.45 -30.46 1.46
N TRP A 894 -22.66 -29.61 2.47
CA TRP A 894 -21.87 -29.66 3.70
C TRP A 894 -22.11 -30.93 4.53
N GLU A 895 -23.34 -31.48 4.56
CA GLU A 895 -23.58 -32.82 5.11
C GLU A 895 -22.80 -33.89 4.34
N ARG A 896 -22.79 -33.83 3.00
CA ARG A 896 -22.03 -34.77 2.17
C ARG A 896 -20.51 -34.61 2.34
N ILE A 897 -19.99 -33.41 2.59
CA ILE A 897 -18.58 -33.20 2.95
C ILE A 897 -18.27 -33.85 4.30
N MET A 898 -19.07 -33.61 5.34
CA MET A 898 -18.88 -34.25 6.66
C MET A 898 -18.96 -35.79 6.58
N GLN A 899 -19.90 -36.34 5.80
CA GLN A 899 -19.97 -37.78 5.51
C GLN A 899 -18.70 -38.30 4.81
N THR A 900 -18.21 -37.57 3.81
CA THR A 900 -17.02 -37.96 3.04
C THR A 900 -15.76 -37.88 3.91
N SER A 901 -15.65 -36.88 4.80
CA SER A 901 -14.58 -36.79 5.79
C SER A 901 -14.60 -37.95 6.79
N GLN A 902 -15.78 -38.37 7.29
CA GLN A 902 -15.87 -39.57 8.15
C GLN A 902 -15.43 -40.85 7.43
N GLU A 903 -15.80 -41.02 6.15
CA GLU A 903 -15.36 -42.18 5.35
C GLU A 903 -13.84 -42.16 5.09
N LEU A 904 -13.27 -40.98 4.81
CA LEU A 904 -11.83 -40.80 4.62
C LEU A 904 -11.03 -41.10 5.89
N LEU A 905 -11.42 -40.58 7.06
CA LEU A 905 -10.72 -40.84 8.33
C LEU A 905 -10.60 -42.33 8.66
N GLY A 906 -11.53 -43.17 8.20
CA GLY A 906 -11.45 -44.64 8.34
C GLY A 906 -10.51 -45.33 7.34
N LYS A 907 -10.01 -44.63 6.31
CA LYS A 907 -9.26 -45.18 5.18
C LYS A 907 -7.84 -44.63 5.00
N LEU A 908 -7.52 -43.45 5.54
CA LEU A 908 -6.24 -42.74 5.28
C LEU A 908 -4.98 -43.60 5.46
N GLU A 909 -4.92 -44.47 6.47
CA GLU A 909 -3.76 -45.32 6.74
C GLU A 909 -3.38 -46.21 5.54
N SER A 910 -4.35 -46.62 4.72
CA SER A 910 -4.10 -47.44 3.52
C SER A 910 -3.27 -46.75 2.43
N ARG A 911 -3.05 -45.43 2.50
CA ARG A 911 -2.17 -44.70 1.57
C ARG A 911 -0.69 -44.82 1.91
N VAL A 912 -0.34 -45.15 3.16
CA VAL A 912 1.06 -45.20 3.63
C VAL A 912 1.68 -46.53 3.23
N LYS A 913 2.62 -46.51 2.27
CA LYS A 913 3.30 -47.72 1.81
C LYS A 913 4.51 -48.05 2.71
N PRO A 914 4.97 -49.31 2.75
CA PRO A 914 6.19 -49.68 3.45
C PRO A 914 7.39 -48.83 2.98
N GLY A 915 8.01 -48.11 3.91
CA GLY A 915 9.14 -47.19 3.64
C GLY A 915 8.75 -45.72 3.42
N GLU A 916 7.46 -45.38 3.37
CA GLU A 916 6.99 -43.99 3.30
C GLU A 916 6.85 -43.35 4.71
N SER A 917 6.89 -42.01 4.78
CA SER A 917 6.78 -41.25 6.03
C SER A 917 5.32 -40.92 6.40
N TYR A 918 4.98 -41.02 7.68
CA TYR A 918 3.66 -40.64 8.20
C TYR A 918 3.39 -39.12 8.24
N VAL A 919 4.35 -38.26 7.88
CA VAL A 919 4.11 -36.80 7.75
C VAL A 919 2.95 -36.53 6.78
N GLU A 920 2.93 -37.24 5.65
CA GLU A 920 1.92 -37.06 4.60
C GLU A 920 0.53 -37.60 5.02
N PHE A 921 0.51 -38.68 5.79
CA PHE A 921 -0.69 -39.16 6.47
C PHE A 921 -1.22 -38.13 7.49
N SER A 922 -0.32 -37.50 8.24
CA SER A 922 -0.65 -36.50 9.26
C SER A 922 -1.24 -35.23 8.66
N ARG A 923 -0.76 -34.80 7.48
CA ARG A 923 -1.38 -33.75 6.65
C ARG A 923 -2.79 -34.15 6.19
N GLN A 924 -2.96 -35.37 5.68
CA GLN A 924 -4.28 -35.86 5.23
C GLN A 924 -5.31 -35.95 6.38
N VAL A 925 -4.89 -36.32 7.59
CA VAL A 925 -5.76 -36.29 8.79
C VAL A 925 -6.18 -34.84 9.10
N GLN A 926 -5.24 -33.89 9.08
CA GLN A 926 -5.51 -32.46 9.31
C GLN A 926 -6.46 -31.88 8.27
N LEU A 927 -6.19 -32.06 6.97
CA LEU A 927 -7.06 -31.67 5.86
C LEU A 927 -8.50 -32.21 6.06
N THR A 928 -8.63 -33.47 6.44
CA THR A 928 -9.94 -34.13 6.59
C THR A 928 -10.72 -33.59 7.81
N LEU A 929 -10.02 -33.23 8.90
CA LEU A 929 -10.59 -32.55 10.07
C LEU A 929 -10.91 -31.07 9.80
N ASN A 930 -10.11 -30.37 9.00
CA ASN A 930 -10.36 -29.01 8.54
C ASN A 930 -11.65 -28.95 7.70
N MET A 931 -11.82 -29.86 6.72
CA MET A 931 -13.05 -29.94 5.92
C MET A 931 -14.29 -30.33 6.75
N MET A 932 -14.13 -31.14 7.80
CA MET A 932 -15.18 -31.39 8.79
C MET A 932 -15.57 -30.11 9.55
N ALA A 933 -14.57 -29.33 9.97
CA ALA A 933 -14.79 -28.06 10.66
C ALA A 933 -15.45 -27.02 9.77
N GLN A 934 -15.04 -26.88 8.51
CA GLN A 934 -15.69 -26.02 7.53
C GLN A 934 -17.18 -26.39 7.35
N GLY A 935 -17.49 -27.68 7.18
CA GLY A 935 -18.88 -28.16 7.13
C GLY A 935 -19.70 -27.78 8.38
N SER A 936 -19.11 -27.87 9.57
CA SER A 936 -19.76 -27.45 10.81
C SER A 936 -19.89 -25.92 10.97
N ALA A 937 -18.88 -25.16 10.53
CA ALA A 937 -18.90 -23.71 10.56
C ALA A 937 -20.03 -23.19 9.66
N GLN A 938 -20.14 -23.72 8.45
CA GLN A 938 -21.19 -23.39 7.49
C GLN A 938 -22.58 -23.86 7.93
N ALA A 939 -22.71 -25.06 8.52
CA ALA A 939 -23.97 -25.46 9.16
C ALA A 939 -24.37 -24.50 10.29
N SER A 940 -23.43 -24.01 11.11
CA SER A 940 -23.72 -23.06 12.19
C SER A 940 -24.21 -21.68 11.70
N ARG A 941 -23.90 -21.28 10.46
CA ARG A 941 -24.37 -20.02 9.87
C ARG A 941 -25.88 -20.00 9.61
N TYR A 942 -26.53 -21.17 9.46
CA TYR A 942 -28.00 -21.27 9.34
C TYR A 942 -28.75 -20.76 10.59
N ILE A 943 -28.11 -20.75 11.76
CA ILE A 943 -28.78 -20.43 13.03
C ILE A 943 -28.95 -18.92 13.19
N GLY A 944 -30.20 -18.46 13.17
CA GLY A 944 -30.53 -17.04 13.08
C GLY A 944 -30.36 -16.44 11.68
N ALA A 945 -30.15 -17.26 10.64
CA ALA A 945 -29.91 -16.77 9.28
C ALA A 945 -31.08 -15.98 8.67
N GLN A 946 -30.74 -15.09 7.72
CA GLN A 946 -31.68 -14.40 6.85
C GLN A 946 -31.14 -14.39 5.42
N GLN A 947 -31.98 -14.72 4.44
CA GLN A 947 -31.63 -14.62 3.03
C GLN A 947 -31.77 -13.17 2.54
N VAL A 948 -30.76 -12.69 1.81
CA VAL A 948 -30.70 -11.33 1.24
C VAL A 948 -30.95 -11.38 -0.26
N ARG A 949 -31.81 -10.52 -0.82
CA ARG A 949 -31.99 -10.41 -2.28
C ARG A 949 -32.01 -8.94 -2.70
N ARG A 950 -31.61 -8.68 -3.95
CA ARG A 950 -31.46 -7.33 -4.52
C ARG A 950 -32.64 -6.88 -5.41
N SER A 951 -33.81 -7.52 -5.29
CA SER A 951 -34.94 -7.30 -6.20
C SER A 951 -35.54 -5.90 -6.06
N PHE A 952 -35.89 -5.28 -7.19
CA PHE A 952 -36.63 -4.02 -7.22
C PHE A 952 -38.14 -4.28 -7.30
N LYS A 953 -38.95 -3.26 -6.99
CA LYS A 953 -40.42 -3.35 -7.02
C LYS A 953 -40.90 -3.55 -8.47
N GLY A 954 -41.54 -4.69 -8.75
CA GLY A 954 -42.04 -5.04 -10.08
C GLY A 954 -41.05 -5.81 -10.95
N ASP A 955 -40.00 -6.39 -10.37
CA ASP A 955 -39.12 -7.35 -11.05
C ASP A 955 -39.83 -8.71 -11.27
N ALA A 956 -39.43 -9.42 -12.33
CA ALA A 956 -39.89 -10.78 -12.60
C ALA A 956 -39.36 -11.72 -11.50
N GLY A 957 -40.26 -12.48 -10.87
CA GLY A 957 -39.90 -13.36 -9.76
C GLY A 957 -39.50 -12.64 -8.46
N GLN A 958 -39.88 -11.37 -8.28
CA GLN A 958 -39.57 -10.58 -7.07
C GLN A 958 -39.86 -11.36 -5.77
N LYS A 959 -38.85 -11.44 -4.89
CA LYS A 959 -38.93 -12.03 -3.55
C LYS A 959 -38.68 -10.93 -2.49
N PRO A 960 -38.97 -11.17 -1.20
CA PRO A 960 -38.56 -10.26 -0.14
C PRO A 960 -37.04 -10.10 -0.11
N ASN A 961 -36.55 -8.86 -0.05
CA ASN A 961 -35.12 -8.56 -0.05
C ASN A 961 -34.39 -8.97 1.24
N LEU A 962 -35.14 -9.28 2.30
CA LEU A 962 -34.61 -9.85 3.54
C LEU A 962 -35.67 -10.81 4.11
N LYS A 963 -35.34 -12.10 4.24
CA LYS A 963 -36.26 -13.15 4.69
C LYS A 963 -35.59 -14.11 5.68
N PRO A 964 -36.14 -14.37 6.87
CA PRO A 964 -35.64 -15.44 7.76
C PRO A 964 -35.53 -16.79 7.04
N VAL A 965 -34.45 -17.54 7.31
CA VAL A 965 -34.32 -18.92 6.83
C VAL A 965 -35.35 -19.83 7.51
N GLU A 966 -35.98 -20.71 6.76
CA GLU A 966 -37.03 -21.60 7.24
C GLU A 966 -36.61 -22.41 8.47
N ALA A 967 -37.45 -22.44 9.50
CA ALA A 967 -37.13 -23.12 10.76
C ALA A 967 -36.80 -24.61 10.59
N ALA A 968 -37.31 -25.27 9.55
CA ALA A 968 -36.95 -26.65 9.23
C ALA A 968 -35.47 -26.80 8.85
N GLN A 969 -34.90 -25.88 8.07
CA GLN A 969 -33.47 -25.91 7.73
C GLN A 969 -32.60 -25.51 8.93
N GLN A 970 -33.05 -24.55 9.75
CA GLN A 970 -32.33 -24.21 10.99
C GLN A 970 -32.31 -25.39 11.99
N LYS A 971 -33.42 -26.12 12.13
CA LYS A 971 -33.51 -27.34 12.97
C LYS A 971 -32.59 -28.43 12.42
N ARG A 972 -32.66 -28.74 11.11
CA ARG A 972 -31.73 -29.68 10.45
C ARG A 972 -30.26 -29.29 10.66
N ALA A 973 -29.91 -28.00 10.58
CA ALA A 973 -28.54 -27.56 10.84
C ALA A 973 -28.08 -27.86 12.28
N LEU A 974 -28.95 -27.69 13.28
CA LEU A 974 -28.68 -28.14 14.65
C LEU A 974 -28.54 -29.67 14.74
N ASP A 975 -29.40 -30.43 14.06
CA ASP A 975 -29.36 -31.90 14.06
C ASP A 975 -28.06 -32.43 13.41
N LEU A 976 -27.58 -31.77 12.35
CA LEU A 976 -26.30 -32.08 11.70
C LEU A 976 -25.11 -31.78 12.62
N LEU A 977 -25.10 -30.62 13.28
CA LEU A 977 -24.07 -30.27 14.27
C LEU A 977 -24.09 -31.26 15.45
N ALA A 978 -25.28 -31.59 15.94
CA ALA A 978 -25.47 -32.59 16.99
C ALA A 978 -24.90 -33.95 16.58
N LYS A 979 -25.21 -34.44 15.38
CA LYS A 979 -24.77 -35.72 14.81
C LYS A 979 -23.27 -35.80 14.52
N TYR A 980 -22.71 -34.80 13.83
CA TYR A 980 -21.35 -34.87 13.28
C TYR A 980 -20.26 -34.26 14.17
N ILE A 981 -20.60 -33.37 15.10
CA ILE A 981 -19.62 -32.70 15.97
C ILE A 981 -19.92 -32.94 17.46
N LEU A 982 -21.18 -32.78 17.90
CA LEU A 982 -21.53 -32.76 19.33
C LEU A 982 -21.90 -34.15 19.89
N ALA A 983 -22.01 -35.22 19.10
CA ALA A 983 -22.37 -36.54 19.61
C ALA A 983 -21.16 -37.29 20.20
N PRO A 984 -21.35 -38.15 21.22
CA PRO A 984 -20.32 -39.05 21.72
C PRO A 984 -19.69 -39.88 20.59
N GLY A 985 -18.38 -39.70 20.37
CA GLY A 985 -17.62 -40.43 19.35
C GLY A 985 -17.70 -39.89 17.91
N ALA A 986 -18.41 -38.79 17.64
CA ALA A 986 -18.62 -38.28 16.27
C ALA A 986 -17.33 -37.93 15.50
N LEU A 987 -16.27 -37.58 16.23
CA LEU A 987 -14.92 -37.26 15.75
C LEU A 987 -13.86 -38.27 16.25
N LYS A 988 -14.24 -39.53 16.50
CA LYS A 988 -13.32 -40.56 16.98
C LYS A 988 -12.41 -41.06 15.85
N LEU A 989 -11.10 -40.89 16.01
CA LEU A 989 -10.08 -41.50 15.13
C LEU A 989 -9.86 -42.99 15.46
N PRO A 990 -9.39 -43.82 14.51
CA PRO A 990 -8.92 -45.18 14.77
C PRO A 990 -7.79 -45.20 15.83
N GLN A 991 -7.78 -46.23 16.67
CA GLN A 991 -6.98 -46.22 17.91
C GLN A 991 -5.47 -46.05 17.69
N GLY A 992 -4.91 -46.67 16.65
CA GLY A 992 -3.49 -46.55 16.30
C GLY A 992 -3.12 -45.33 15.46
N TYR A 993 -4.03 -44.39 15.15
CA TYR A 993 -3.67 -43.20 14.38
C TYR A 993 -2.79 -42.25 15.19
N LEU A 994 -3.05 -42.11 16.50
CA LEU A 994 -2.37 -41.14 17.38
C LEU A 994 -0.87 -41.40 17.45
N GLU A 995 -0.48 -42.66 17.55
CA GLU A 995 0.90 -43.16 17.61
C GLU A 995 1.66 -42.97 16.29
N LYS A 996 0.95 -42.65 15.19
CA LYS A 996 1.48 -42.47 13.85
C LYS A 996 1.52 -41.01 13.41
N MET A 997 0.91 -40.08 14.15
CA MET A 997 0.91 -38.67 13.76
C MET A 997 2.27 -38.02 14.04
N THR A 998 2.86 -37.40 13.02
CA THR A 998 4.15 -36.72 13.09
C THR A 998 4.08 -35.33 12.47
N VAL A 999 4.92 -34.41 12.96
CA VAL A 999 5.11 -33.09 12.35
C VAL A 999 6.18 -33.15 11.25
N ASP A 1000 6.07 -32.26 10.28
CA ASP A 1000 7.14 -32.02 9.30
C ASP A 1000 8.34 -31.33 9.97
N LEU A 1001 9.56 -31.76 9.63
CA LEU A 1001 10.83 -31.30 10.21
C LEU A 1001 11.44 -30.11 9.44
N ALA A 1002 10.64 -29.39 8.66
CA ALA A 1002 11.07 -28.20 7.94
C ALA A 1002 11.64 -27.12 8.90
N PRO A 1003 12.72 -26.41 8.51
CA PRO A 1003 13.48 -25.54 9.42
C PRO A 1003 12.80 -24.19 9.65
N ILE A 1004 11.73 -24.18 10.44
CA ILE A 1004 11.11 -22.97 11.00
C ILE A 1004 10.86 -23.20 12.50
N GLU A 1005 11.29 -22.24 13.32
CA GLU A 1005 11.29 -22.34 14.78
C GLU A 1005 9.88 -22.38 15.39
N SER A 1006 9.79 -22.77 16.66
CA SER A 1006 8.62 -22.65 17.57
C SER A 1006 7.42 -23.62 17.39
N ARG A 1007 7.47 -24.63 16.52
CA ARG A 1007 6.45 -25.70 16.54
C ARG A 1007 6.69 -26.74 17.65
N PRO A 1008 5.65 -27.19 18.37
CA PRO A 1008 5.73 -28.41 19.18
C PRO A 1008 6.02 -29.63 18.32
N SER A 1009 6.82 -30.57 18.84
CA SER A 1009 7.05 -31.89 18.24
C SER A 1009 5.87 -32.86 18.40
N GLU A 1010 4.87 -32.49 19.22
CA GLU A 1010 3.71 -33.32 19.57
C GLU A 1010 2.42 -32.74 18.98
N PHE A 1011 1.60 -33.58 18.35
CA PHE A 1011 0.34 -33.17 17.73
C PHE A 1011 -0.87 -33.51 18.61
N PHE A 1012 -1.36 -32.53 19.39
CA PHE A 1012 -2.45 -32.69 20.34
C PHE A 1012 -3.85 -32.76 19.68
N VAL A 1013 -4.11 -33.77 18.84
CA VAL A 1013 -5.39 -33.92 18.11
C VAL A 1013 -6.62 -34.02 19.04
N GLY A 1014 -6.43 -34.49 20.27
CA GLY A 1014 -7.48 -34.49 21.30
C GLY A 1014 -7.89 -33.08 21.75
N GLU A 1015 -6.98 -32.11 21.69
CA GLU A 1015 -7.29 -30.69 21.88
C GLU A 1015 -7.91 -30.08 20.62
N VAL A 1016 -7.39 -30.38 19.42
CA VAL A 1016 -7.98 -29.94 18.13
C VAL A 1016 -9.46 -30.32 18.04
N ILE A 1017 -9.80 -31.57 18.33
CA ILE A 1017 -11.20 -32.04 18.35
C ILE A 1017 -12.03 -31.29 19.42
N ALA A 1018 -11.45 -31.04 20.60
CA ALA A 1018 -12.13 -30.32 21.67
C ALA A 1018 -12.34 -28.83 21.33
N ASN A 1019 -11.39 -28.17 20.68
CA ASN A 1019 -11.46 -26.75 20.34
C ASN A 1019 -12.42 -26.49 19.17
N LEU A 1020 -12.54 -27.42 18.22
CA LEU A 1020 -13.61 -27.45 17.23
C LEU A 1020 -15.00 -27.57 17.89
N GLN A 1021 -15.16 -28.55 18.79
CA GLN A 1021 -16.39 -28.74 19.56
C GLN A 1021 -16.76 -27.49 20.41
N LYS A 1022 -15.77 -26.85 21.05
CA LYS A 1022 -15.96 -25.58 21.77
C LYS A 1022 -16.43 -24.47 20.84
N SER A 1023 -15.89 -24.40 19.62
CA SER A 1023 -16.21 -23.34 18.63
C SER A 1023 -17.66 -23.42 18.15
N VAL A 1024 -18.19 -24.61 17.88
CA VAL A 1024 -19.63 -24.81 17.59
C VAL A 1024 -20.49 -24.29 18.75
N VAL A 1025 -20.23 -24.71 19.99
CA VAL A 1025 -21.02 -24.28 21.15
C VAL A 1025 -20.96 -22.76 21.35
N ARG A 1026 -19.78 -22.15 21.21
CA ARG A 1026 -19.58 -20.68 21.28
C ARG A 1026 -20.37 -19.94 20.20
N ARG A 1027 -20.40 -20.43 18.96
CA ARG A 1027 -21.13 -19.76 17.85
C ARG A 1027 -22.65 -19.97 17.93
N LEU A 1028 -23.11 -21.13 18.40
CA LEU A 1028 -24.55 -21.38 18.62
C LEU A 1028 -25.12 -20.52 19.76
N LEU A 1029 -24.33 -20.27 20.80
CA LEU A 1029 -24.73 -19.48 21.97
C LEU A 1029 -24.11 -18.06 21.99
N SER A 1030 -23.70 -17.51 20.84
CA SER A 1030 -23.17 -16.14 20.78
C SER A 1030 -24.30 -15.11 20.88
N SER A 1031 -24.03 -13.96 21.50
CA SER A 1031 -25.00 -12.86 21.62
C SER A 1031 -25.55 -12.44 20.25
N GLN A 1032 -24.71 -12.40 19.22
CA GLN A 1032 -25.11 -12.12 17.83
C GLN A 1032 -26.10 -13.15 17.28
N THR A 1033 -25.80 -14.45 17.42
CA THR A 1033 -26.70 -15.53 17.00
C THR A 1033 -28.05 -15.41 17.70
N LEU A 1034 -28.05 -15.18 19.01
CA LEU A 1034 -29.27 -15.09 19.81
C LEU A 1034 -30.10 -13.83 19.49
N MET A 1035 -29.48 -12.68 19.23
CA MET A 1035 -30.16 -11.48 18.74
C MET A 1035 -30.84 -11.72 17.39
N ARG A 1036 -30.17 -12.40 16.45
CA ARG A 1036 -30.78 -12.74 15.15
C ARG A 1036 -31.90 -13.77 15.26
N VAL A 1037 -31.76 -14.76 16.15
CA VAL A 1037 -32.83 -15.73 16.46
C VAL A 1037 -34.07 -15.01 17.00
N ALA A 1038 -33.93 -14.13 18.01
CA ALA A 1038 -35.04 -13.34 18.52
C ALA A 1038 -35.64 -12.38 17.46
N SER A 1039 -34.79 -11.75 16.63
CA SER A 1039 -35.25 -10.92 15.51
C SER A 1039 -36.05 -11.73 14.48
N ASN A 1040 -35.66 -12.98 14.19
CA ASN A 1040 -36.39 -13.87 13.29
C ASN A 1040 -37.71 -14.35 13.91
N GLU A 1041 -37.73 -14.66 15.21
CA GLU A 1041 -38.94 -15.02 15.96
C GLU A 1041 -39.96 -13.88 15.95
N TYR A 1042 -39.51 -12.63 16.19
CA TYR A 1042 -40.34 -11.43 16.04
C TYR A 1042 -40.82 -11.19 14.59
N LYS A 1043 -39.91 -11.28 13.60
CA LYS A 1043 -40.24 -11.06 12.17
C LYS A 1043 -41.21 -12.11 11.59
N THR A 1044 -41.26 -13.31 12.16
CA THR A 1044 -42.16 -14.38 11.67
C THR A 1044 -43.53 -14.34 12.34
N GLY A 1045 -43.64 -13.80 13.57
CA GLY A 1045 -44.90 -13.64 14.29
C GLY A 1045 -45.61 -14.95 14.68
N ASP A 1046 -44.99 -16.10 14.41
CA ASP A 1046 -45.52 -17.44 14.63
C ASP A 1046 -44.37 -18.36 15.12
N PRO A 1047 -44.31 -18.66 16.43
CA PRO A 1047 -43.26 -19.51 17.00
C PRO A 1047 -43.17 -20.92 16.41
N SER A 1048 -44.22 -21.44 15.74
CA SER A 1048 -44.15 -22.73 15.05
C SER A 1048 -43.29 -22.66 13.77
N LYS A 1049 -43.24 -21.49 13.14
CA LYS A 1049 -42.48 -21.17 11.92
C LYS A 1049 -41.07 -20.62 12.21
N ALA A 1050 -40.72 -20.41 13.47
CA ALA A 1050 -39.41 -19.96 13.92
C ALA A 1050 -38.52 -21.12 14.44
N LEU A 1051 -37.20 -20.88 14.46
CA LEU A 1051 -36.35 -21.44 15.51
C LEU A 1051 -36.41 -20.45 16.66
N THR A 1052 -36.87 -20.89 17.83
CA THR A 1052 -37.03 -20.04 19.01
C THR A 1052 -35.81 -20.15 19.93
N GLN A 1053 -35.52 -19.11 20.73
CA GLN A 1053 -34.40 -19.19 21.69
C GLN A 1053 -34.53 -20.38 22.67
N PRO A 1054 -35.69 -20.69 23.29
CA PRO A 1054 -35.82 -21.84 24.19
C PRO A 1054 -35.54 -23.19 23.50
N LEU A 1055 -35.92 -23.34 22.23
CA LEU A 1055 -35.63 -24.56 21.48
C LEU A 1055 -34.13 -24.71 21.18
N LEU A 1056 -33.45 -23.62 20.79
CA LEU A 1056 -32.00 -23.62 20.55
C LEU A 1056 -31.23 -24.00 21.83
N PHE A 1057 -31.54 -23.36 22.97
CA PHE A 1057 -30.93 -23.68 24.26
C PHE A 1057 -31.18 -25.14 24.68
N LYS A 1058 -32.39 -25.67 24.46
CA LYS A 1058 -32.72 -27.08 24.72
C LYS A 1058 -31.90 -28.03 23.85
N THR A 1059 -31.89 -27.84 22.53
CA THR A 1059 -31.20 -28.75 21.60
C THR A 1059 -29.69 -28.78 21.84
N VAL A 1060 -29.06 -27.63 22.11
CA VAL A 1060 -27.64 -27.59 22.46
C VAL A 1060 -27.37 -28.30 23.79
N ALA A 1061 -28.21 -28.10 24.80
CA ALA A 1061 -28.07 -28.78 26.08
C ALA A 1061 -28.23 -30.30 25.95
N ASP A 1062 -29.26 -30.79 25.24
CA ASP A 1062 -29.50 -32.23 25.08
C ASP A 1062 -28.33 -32.93 24.35
N ALA A 1063 -27.70 -32.27 23.37
CA ALA A 1063 -26.52 -32.81 22.66
C ALA A 1063 -25.23 -32.79 23.51
N VAL A 1064 -25.01 -31.74 24.31
CA VAL A 1064 -23.83 -31.63 25.19
C VAL A 1064 -23.91 -32.55 26.41
N TRP A 1065 -25.13 -32.86 26.89
CA TRP A 1065 -25.38 -33.55 28.16
C TRP A 1065 -26.00 -34.95 28.02
N SER A 1066 -25.83 -35.61 26.86
CA SER A 1066 -26.35 -36.96 26.61
C SER A 1066 -26.00 -37.98 27.70
N GLU A 1067 -24.81 -37.86 28.30
CA GLU A 1067 -24.30 -38.75 29.35
C GLU A 1067 -25.06 -38.62 30.68
N LEU A 1068 -25.66 -37.45 30.98
CA LEU A 1068 -26.57 -37.28 32.11
C LEU A 1068 -27.91 -38.01 31.88
N ALA A 1069 -28.32 -38.19 30.62
CA ALA A 1069 -29.52 -38.95 30.27
C ALA A 1069 -29.24 -40.47 30.22
N THR A 1070 -28.10 -40.89 29.65
CA THR A 1070 -27.71 -42.31 29.56
C THR A 1070 -27.06 -42.87 30.83
N LYS A 1071 -26.68 -42.02 31.79
CA LYS A 1071 -25.97 -42.37 33.03
C LYS A 1071 -24.59 -43.02 32.79
N GLN A 1072 -23.89 -42.56 31.76
CA GLN A 1072 -22.59 -43.08 31.32
C GLN A 1072 -21.43 -42.16 31.74
N ASN A 1073 -20.20 -42.71 31.71
CA ASN A 1073 -18.97 -41.96 31.97
C ASN A 1073 -18.71 -40.91 30.90
N VAL A 1074 -18.27 -39.73 31.31
CA VAL A 1074 -17.98 -38.60 30.42
C VAL A 1074 -16.52 -38.66 29.98
N SER A 1075 -16.26 -38.93 28.70
CA SER A 1075 -14.90 -39.00 28.15
C SER A 1075 -14.13 -37.68 28.28
N TYR A 1076 -12.80 -37.72 28.15
CA TYR A 1076 -11.94 -36.53 28.16
C TYR A 1076 -12.46 -35.38 27.27
N GLN A 1077 -12.82 -35.68 26.02
CA GLN A 1077 -13.35 -34.70 25.05
C GLN A 1077 -14.71 -34.16 25.51
N ARG A 1078 -15.56 -35.04 26.06
CA ARG A 1078 -16.91 -34.68 26.52
C ARG A 1078 -16.88 -33.79 27.77
N ARG A 1079 -15.87 -33.93 28.63
CA ARG A 1079 -15.63 -33.02 29.76
C ARG A 1079 -15.23 -31.60 29.31
N HIS A 1080 -14.61 -31.44 28.14
CA HIS A 1080 -14.29 -30.13 27.57
C HIS A 1080 -15.53 -29.41 27.02
N ILE A 1081 -16.39 -30.11 26.28
CA ILE A 1081 -17.59 -29.48 25.70
C ILE A 1081 -18.66 -29.17 26.77
N GLN A 1082 -18.79 -30.00 27.80
CA GLN A 1082 -19.65 -29.75 28.96
C GLN A 1082 -19.19 -28.52 29.76
N ARG A 1083 -17.87 -28.33 29.95
CA ARG A 1083 -17.29 -27.07 30.45
C ARG A 1083 -17.69 -25.88 29.58
N GLN A 1084 -17.40 -25.91 28.28
CA GLN A 1084 -17.68 -24.76 27.39
C GLN A 1084 -19.16 -24.38 27.35
N HIS A 1085 -20.08 -25.34 27.47
CA HIS A 1085 -21.50 -25.02 27.59
C HIS A 1085 -21.80 -24.25 28.89
N VAL A 1086 -21.23 -24.67 30.03
CA VAL A 1086 -21.34 -23.92 31.29
C VAL A 1086 -20.73 -22.53 31.15
N GLU A 1087 -19.51 -22.39 30.59
CA GLU A 1087 -18.90 -21.08 30.35
C GLU A 1087 -19.80 -20.17 29.50
N SER A 1088 -20.35 -20.70 28.40
CA SER A 1088 -21.17 -19.92 27.47
C SER A 1088 -22.47 -19.43 28.12
N LEU A 1089 -23.11 -20.25 28.97
CA LEU A 1089 -24.26 -19.82 29.77
C LEU A 1089 -23.88 -18.80 30.86
N ILE A 1090 -22.71 -18.95 31.51
CA ILE A 1090 -22.18 -18.00 32.51
C ILE A 1090 -21.92 -16.64 31.87
N THR A 1091 -21.30 -16.60 30.69
CA THR A 1091 -21.07 -15.37 29.92
C THR A 1091 -22.40 -14.76 29.47
N LEU A 1092 -23.33 -15.55 28.93
CA LEU A 1092 -24.65 -15.03 28.52
C LEU A 1092 -25.39 -14.39 29.69
N ALA A 1093 -25.47 -15.06 30.84
CA ALA A 1093 -26.16 -14.57 32.03
C ALA A 1093 -25.55 -13.28 32.62
N SER A 1094 -24.29 -12.93 32.29
CA SER A 1094 -23.57 -11.77 32.81
C SER A 1094 -23.25 -10.68 31.76
N SER A 1095 -23.73 -10.82 30.52
CA SER A 1095 -23.36 -9.96 29.39
C SER A 1095 -24.48 -9.05 28.85
N SER A 1096 -24.14 -8.24 27.85
CA SER A 1096 -25.04 -7.40 27.04
C SER A 1096 -25.94 -8.17 26.07
N ALA A 1097 -26.11 -9.49 26.23
CA ALA A 1097 -27.11 -10.28 25.52
C ALA A 1097 -28.55 -9.81 25.83
N THR A 1098 -29.53 -10.23 25.01
CA THR A 1098 -30.95 -9.86 25.23
C THR A 1098 -31.46 -10.38 26.57
N ASP A 1099 -32.48 -9.74 27.14
CA ASP A 1099 -33.05 -10.15 28.43
C ASP A 1099 -33.56 -11.60 28.42
N ASP A 1100 -34.19 -12.05 27.33
CA ASP A 1100 -34.58 -13.45 27.15
C ASP A 1100 -33.36 -14.39 27.15
N SER A 1101 -32.26 -13.99 26.50
CA SER A 1101 -31.01 -14.76 26.48
C SER A 1101 -30.41 -14.89 27.88
N ARG A 1102 -30.42 -13.81 28.68
CA ARG A 1102 -29.98 -13.79 30.07
C ARG A 1102 -30.86 -14.67 30.96
N MET A 1103 -32.18 -14.55 30.80
CA MET A 1103 -33.18 -15.33 31.54
C MET A 1103 -33.03 -16.83 31.26
N LEU A 1104 -32.96 -17.23 29.98
CA LEU A 1104 -32.79 -18.62 29.56
C LEU A 1104 -31.45 -19.19 30.03
N ALA A 1105 -30.37 -18.41 29.96
CA ALA A 1105 -29.07 -18.84 30.48
C ALA A 1105 -29.09 -19.08 32.00
N ALA A 1106 -29.66 -18.15 32.78
CA ALA A 1106 -29.81 -18.31 34.22
C ALA A 1106 -30.75 -19.47 34.60
N ALA A 1107 -31.79 -19.75 33.81
CA ALA A 1107 -32.66 -20.92 33.99
C ALA A 1107 -31.90 -22.24 33.71
N HIS A 1108 -31.20 -22.33 32.59
CA HIS A 1108 -30.41 -23.52 32.22
C HIS A 1108 -29.29 -23.80 33.22
N LEU A 1109 -28.60 -22.77 33.74
CA LEU A 1109 -27.61 -22.93 34.80
C LEU A 1109 -28.21 -23.58 36.07
N ARG A 1110 -29.35 -23.06 36.56
CA ARG A 1110 -30.04 -23.65 37.73
C ARG A 1110 -30.43 -25.11 37.47
N MET A 1111 -31.02 -25.41 36.30
CA MET A 1111 -31.41 -26.77 35.91
C MET A 1111 -30.21 -27.73 35.82
N LEU A 1112 -29.08 -27.29 35.27
CA LEU A 1112 -27.86 -28.10 35.17
C LEU A 1112 -27.26 -28.35 36.56
N ARG A 1113 -27.23 -27.35 37.45
CA ARG A 1113 -26.68 -27.52 38.81
C ARG A 1113 -27.35 -28.67 39.56
N GLU A 1114 -28.68 -28.75 39.54
CA GLU A 1114 -29.40 -29.82 40.24
C GLU A 1114 -29.23 -31.18 39.56
N LYS A 1115 -29.22 -31.24 38.22
CA LYS A 1115 -28.91 -32.48 37.48
C LYS A 1115 -27.50 -32.99 37.80
N LEU A 1116 -26.51 -32.11 37.88
CA LEU A 1116 -25.11 -32.45 38.20
C LEU A 1116 -24.93 -32.92 39.64
N LYS A 1117 -25.62 -32.29 40.61
CA LYS A 1117 -25.64 -32.74 42.01
C LYS A 1117 -26.29 -34.13 42.13
N ALA A 1118 -27.43 -34.36 41.48
CA ALA A 1118 -28.09 -35.67 41.48
C ALA A 1118 -27.25 -36.77 40.80
N ALA A 1119 -26.53 -36.45 39.73
CA ALA A 1119 -25.72 -37.42 38.99
C ALA A 1119 -24.49 -37.91 39.76
N GLN A 1120 -23.94 -37.12 40.69
CA GLN A 1120 -22.80 -37.53 41.53
C GLN A 1120 -23.08 -38.78 42.39
N ALA A 1121 -24.36 -39.06 42.70
CA ALA A 1121 -24.79 -40.23 43.46
C ALA A 1121 -24.93 -41.53 42.62
N ILE A 1122 -24.65 -41.51 41.31
CA ILE A 1122 -24.76 -42.69 40.44
C ILE A 1122 -23.55 -43.61 40.66
N PRO A 1123 -23.72 -44.85 41.18
CA PRO A 1123 -22.58 -45.70 41.57
C PRO A 1123 -21.73 -46.20 40.39
N THR A 1124 -22.32 -46.29 39.19
CA THR A 1124 -21.66 -46.81 37.98
C THR A 1124 -20.74 -45.79 37.30
N LEU A 1125 -20.65 -44.55 37.81
CA LEU A 1125 -19.76 -43.55 37.24
C LEU A 1125 -18.31 -43.75 37.67
N ASP A 1126 -17.36 -43.34 36.82
CA ASP A 1126 -15.95 -43.24 37.18
C ASP A 1126 -15.66 -41.97 38.02
N GLU A 1127 -14.47 -41.95 38.64
CA GLU A 1127 -14.03 -40.86 39.51
C GLU A 1127 -13.87 -39.54 38.75
N TYR A 1128 -13.32 -39.58 37.54
CA TYR A 1128 -13.19 -38.40 36.68
C TYR A 1128 -14.53 -37.77 36.34
N THR A 1129 -15.58 -38.58 36.15
CA THR A 1129 -16.95 -38.11 35.87
C THR A 1129 -17.59 -37.51 37.11
N ARG A 1130 -17.46 -38.15 38.29
CA ARG A 1130 -17.93 -37.57 39.56
C ARG A 1130 -17.26 -36.22 39.84
N LEU A 1131 -15.92 -36.16 39.85
CA LEU A 1131 -15.17 -34.94 40.11
C LEU A 1131 -15.50 -33.83 39.10
N HIS A 1132 -15.71 -34.17 37.83
CA HIS A 1132 -16.15 -33.22 36.80
C HIS A 1132 -17.54 -32.64 37.05
N TYR A 1133 -18.49 -33.47 37.50
CA TYR A 1133 -19.82 -33.00 37.87
C TYR A 1133 -19.81 -32.17 39.16
N THR A 1134 -18.92 -32.47 40.12
CA THR A 1134 -18.69 -31.64 41.31
C THR A 1134 -18.14 -30.26 40.89
N ASP A 1135 -17.01 -30.20 40.19
CA ASP A 1135 -16.36 -29.01 39.61
C ASP A 1135 -17.37 -28.08 38.92
N LEU A 1136 -18.15 -28.62 37.99
CA LEU A 1136 -19.16 -27.82 37.28
C LEU A 1136 -20.34 -27.41 38.16
N SER A 1137 -20.81 -28.26 39.08
CA SER A 1137 -21.90 -27.87 39.99
C SER A 1137 -21.49 -26.75 40.95
N GLU A 1138 -20.24 -26.74 41.41
CA GLU A 1138 -19.67 -25.69 42.26
C GLU A 1138 -19.34 -24.41 41.48
N LYS A 1139 -18.90 -24.52 40.23
CA LYS A 1139 -18.70 -23.35 39.37
C LYS A 1139 -20.02 -22.65 39.05
N ILE A 1140 -21.08 -23.42 38.74
CA ILE A 1140 -22.43 -22.88 38.53
C ILE A 1140 -22.96 -22.27 39.83
N GLN A 1141 -22.76 -22.92 40.98
CA GLN A 1141 -23.15 -22.40 42.30
C GLN A 1141 -22.50 -21.02 42.55
N ARG A 1142 -21.18 -20.90 42.40
CA ARG A 1142 -20.44 -19.65 42.55
C ARG A 1142 -20.95 -18.52 41.64
N GLN A 1143 -21.34 -18.81 40.40
CA GLN A 1143 -21.91 -17.78 39.51
C GLN A 1143 -23.34 -17.38 39.91
N LEU A 1144 -24.16 -18.32 40.38
CA LEU A 1144 -25.54 -18.03 40.81
C LEU A 1144 -25.59 -17.27 42.15
N ASP A 1145 -24.60 -17.45 43.01
CA ASP A 1145 -24.46 -16.76 44.29
C ASP A 1145 -23.73 -15.40 44.18
N ALA A 1146 -23.16 -15.09 43.00
CA ALA A 1146 -22.46 -13.84 42.73
C ALA A 1146 -23.44 -12.65 42.77
N LYS A 1147 -23.52 -11.97 43.92
CA LYS A 1147 -24.29 -10.73 44.07
C LYS A 1147 -23.82 -9.70 43.05
N VAL A 1148 -24.75 -9.20 42.23
CA VAL A 1148 -24.48 -8.09 41.31
C VAL A 1148 -24.29 -6.82 42.13
N ASN A 1149 -23.03 -6.45 42.38
CA ASN A 1149 -22.69 -5.13 42.90
C ASN A 1149 -22.99 -4.08 41.83
N LEU A 1150 -24.23 -3.57 41.81
CA LEU A 1150 -24.62 -2.33 41.14
C LEU A 1150 -24.00 -1.13 41.89
N GLY A 1151 -22.67 -1.05 41.81
CA GLY A 1151 -21.81 -0.16 42.60
C GLY A 1151 -20.49 0.11 41.88
N GLY A 1152 -20.58 0.37 40.58
CA GLY A 1152 -19.45 0.62 39.68
C GLY A 1152 -19.94 1.34 38.43
N GLY A 1153 -20.13 2.66 38.52
CA GLY A 1153 -20.53 3.49 37.39
C GLY A 1153 -19.48 3.46 36.28
N GLY A 1154 -19.93 3.53 35.02
CA GLY A 1154 -19.07 3.30 33.86
C GLY A 1154 -17.96 4.35 33.69
N GLY A 1155 -16.70 3.88 33.60
CA GLY A 1155 -15.55 4.64 33.11
C GLY A 1155 -15.01 4.00 31.85
N GLY A 1156 -15.61 4.31 30.68
CA GLY A 1156 -15.42 3.48 29.48
C GLY A 1156 -15.84 4.14 28.16
N GLY A 1157 -15.49 5.41 27.95
CA GLY A 1157 -15.39 6.00 26.60
C GLY A 1157 -16.68 6.49 25.92
N LEU A 1158 -16.98 7.79 26.08
CA LEU A 1158 -17.49 8.69 25.02
C LEU A 1158 -17.53 10.12 25.59
N GLY A 1159 -16.71 11.04 25.04
CA GLY A 1159 -16.60 12.39 25.64
C GLY A 1159 -15.48 13.32 25.15
N MET A 1160 -14.81 13.07 24.03
CA MET A 1160 -13.99 14.11 23.40
C MET A 1160 -14.89 15.07 22.60
N LEU A 1161 -15.26 16.21 23.19
CA LEU A 1161 -15.51 17.49 22.51
C LEU A 1161 -15.81 18.61 23.54
N PHE A 1162 -15.06 19.72 23.44
CA PHE A 1162 -15.17 20.97 24.23
C PHE A 1162 -14.85 20.93 25.74
N GLY A 1163 -14.16 21.95 26.28
CA GLY A 1163 -14.42 22.29 27.70
C GLY A 1163 -13.53 23.25 28.51
N ARG A 1164 -12.19 23.26 28.36
CA ARG A 1164 -11.23 24.00 29.24
C ARG A 1164 -11.19 23.55 30.73
N PRO A 1165 -10.15 23.94 31.51
CA PRO A 1165 -9.91 23.43 32.88
C PRO A 1165 -10.49 24.34 34.00
N GLY A 1166 -10.62 23.81 35.21
CA GLY A 1166 -11.11 24.58 36.37
C GLY A 1166 -10.83 23.97 37.75
N LYS A 1167 -9.62 24.27 38.27
CA LYS A 1167 -9.08 23.98 39.63
C LYS A 1167 -8.75 22.53 39.96
#